data_AF-A0A812GR43-F1
#
_entry.id   AF-A0A812GR43-F1
#
_cell.length_a   1.000
_cell.length_b   1.000
_cell.length_c   1.000
_cell.angle_alpha   90.00
_cell.angle_beta   90.00
_cell.angle_gamma   90.00
#
_symmetry.space_group_name_H-M   'P 1'
#
loop_
_entity.id
_entity.type
_entity.pdbx_description
1 polymer ?
#
loop_
_entity_poly.entity_id
_entity_poly.type
_entity_poly.pdbx_seq_one_letter_code
_entity_poly.pdbx_strand_id
1 'polypeptide(L)'
;MSLKWLVLLFFGRCLGKGCWDEETLAAPKPHQNHSEWLAELKSWREEHSKRYQAEAYKDPTLTWTRTSYVQPQIHLYDRFLFDGSWTTERYLDDLEHRYGGIDSVLIWPTYTNIGIDDRNQFDYFRAVPGGLQALTNLTASFHKRNVKVLWAYNPWDQATRDEGHHWDVLATLLKATGGDGFNGDTMTSIPKEFWEAGTLRNFTFAAEPEGGGVPCDSDFSSAGWTPLGWGYFGQKRADRMTMKYDYEPGVDKMKWLDPRGRHLTHVCDRWSKSRTTAIQLAFFNGDGYESWENIWGLYNQLTDRDAELLRRSATLLRWAGQRNLIHDFDDWVPHAPEATDASRGIFASRFVKAKEALWLVINKATDAEIEVRLPEPYLAEGFEILDLYHGTKVSPQTDGVVKLTIEASGISALLATTKGAQEEALLERMRQLSQRRLAEFSDLWHVLPQKMDPRPSSKIFDSSSPPPEMVLLPRMKFNFSSSGTEFEGGCDPADDPNDICCKSKCVEHGGPSCQCGVVQLEYFGVDVQFPWEDRPERNHGKSLDLGPFLIDRDLVTNADYLRYLNASGYSPADNFNFLKHWQTGGPKPGDEQKPVVNIGFEEAERYCLFYGKRLPHSYEWQVAAQGPDGRKYPWGDHWDPAAVPPPGHDPEIIRKHQKGTSVFGVHDLIGNVWQYTDSFRDEHTRAVLLRGSSRYNPQVSEAFPSLHQSVNWYFPPARELNKHSKYFLMSDSYERAGTLGFRCAGDVANGETHTPQVSKKEVNAKAKAKGAQSAPGALPSSARKAWVPAAPKVVDRGPEPKQASLAEGRARWQRIRKRLQGEKEERAERAEAEATAKAKASKFSPRSASARLSAAAGSAGGPGAGSQGGKVARSTSNRSSEAMPQAAKPIGAYVGPEHAVSVSLEAAAPDLLEVEFSKVLFAVQGTSYLPPAIELPPGDTARRKFFAVAERVVPLPDGASEVKGASLSRSLLDLSLPS
;
A
#
# COMPACT_ATOMS: atom_id res chain seq x y z
N MET A 1 19.54 3.10 -44.40
CA MET A 1 18.65 2.20 -43.62
C MET A 1 17.32 2.07 -44.37
N SER A 2 16.58 0.96 -44.22
CA SER A 2 15.31 0.77 -44.95
C SER A 2 14.09 1.24 -44.15
N LEU A 3 12.99 1.52 -44.87
CA LEU A 3 11.78 2.18 -44.37
C LEU A 3 11.09 1.43 -43.20
N LYS A 4 11.34 0.12 -43.05
CA LYS A 4 10.79 -0.72 -41.96
C LYS A 4 11.12 -0.21 -40.54
N TRP A 5 12.25 0.48 -40.34
CA TRP A 5 12.58 1.05 -39.04
C TRP A 5 11.81 2.34 -38.70
N LEU A 6 11.37 3.13 -39.70
CA LEU A 6 10.53 4.30 -39.43
C LEU A 6 9.10 3.90 -39.06
N VAL A 7 8.55 2.84 -39.67
CA VAL A 7 7.18 2.38 -39.38
C VAL A 7 7.03 1.94 -37.92
N LEU A 8 8.01 1.24 -37.35
CA LEU A 8 8.04 0.88 -35.93
C LEU A 8 8.09 2.12 -35.01
N LEU A 9 8.91 3.13 -35.36
CA LEU A 9 9.03 4.37 -34.57
C LEU A 9 7.80 5.29 -34.67
N PHE A 10 7.03 5.22 -35.75
CA PHE A 10 5.80 6.01 -35.92
C PHE A 10 4.54 5.33 -35.36
N PHE A 11 4.41 4.00 -35.45
CA PHE A 11 3.29 3.31 -34.79
C PHE A 11 3.47 3.18 -33.28
N GLY A 12 4.72 3.14 -32.77
CA GLY A 12 5.02 3.17 -31.34
C GLY A 12 4.74 4.50 -30.62
N ARG A 13 4.08 5.48 -31.26
CA ARG A 13 3.71 6.78 -30.66
C ARG A 13 2.24 7.18 -30.85
N CYS A 14 1.39 6.32 -31.40
CA CYS A 14 -0.04 6.56 -31.48
C CYS A 14 -0.74 6.09 -30.19
N LEU A 15 -0.96 7.03 -29.24
CA LEU A 15 -1.77 6.84 -28.03
C LEU A 15 -1.33 5.65 -27.15
N GLY A 16 -0.28 5.86 -26.35
CA GLY A 16 0.28 4.84 -25.48
C GLY A 16 -0.70 4.32 -24.42
N LYS A 17 -1.17 3.09 -24.62
CA LYS A 17 -1.61 2.21 -23.53
C LYS A 17 -0.42 1.82 -22.66
N GLY A 18 -0.61 1.72 -21.35
CA GLY A 18 0.33 1.06 -20.46
C GLY A 18 0.17 -0.46 -20.50
N CYS A 19 1.14 -1.21 -19.96
CA CYS A 19 0.97 -2.65 -19.75
C CYS A 19 -0.23 -2.98 -18.84
N TRP A 20 -0.58 -2.07 -17.93
CA TRP A 20 -1.81 -2.05 -17.12
C TRP A 20 -3.12 -2.09 -17.94
N ASP A 21 -3.11 -1.69 -19.23
CA ASP A 21 -4.30 -1.64 -20.09
C ASP A 21 -4.52 -2.94 -20.90
N GLU A 22 -3.74 -4.01 -20.64
CA GLU A 22 -3.76 -5.29 -21.35
C GLU A 22 -3.81 -6.53 -20.43
N GLU A 23 -4.38 -6.40 -19.23
CA GLU A 23 -4.52 -7.50 -18.26
C GLU A 23 -5.40 -8.67 -18.75
N THR A 24 -6.36 -8.38 -19.64
CA THR A 24 -7.31 -9.37 -20.18
C THR A 24 -7.18 -9.54 -21.69
N LEU A 25 -7.36 -10.77 -22.17
CA LEU A 25 -7.59 -11.06 -23.59
C LEU A 25 -9.00 -10.59 -23.99
N ALA A 26 -9.11 -9.96 -25.16
CA ALA A 26 -10.36 -9.33 -25.60
C ALA A 26 -11.45 -10.35 -25.95
N ALA A 27 -12.70 -10.00 -25.62
CA ALA A 27 -13.92 -10.72 -25.99
C ALA A 27 -14.08 -10.91 -27.52
N PRO A 28 -14.87 -11.90 -27.97
CA PRO A 28 -15.16 -12.07 -29.40
C PRO A 28 -15.90 -10.85 -29.94
N LYS A 29 -15.49 -10.35 -31.11
CA LYS A 29 -16.15 -9.21 -31.76
C LYS A 29 -17.56 -9.60 -32.23
N PRO A 30 -18.55 -8.68 -32.33
CA PRO A 30 -19.95 -9.00 -32.66
C PRO A 30 -20.23 -9.76 -33.97
N HIS A 31 -19.24 -9.95 -34.84
CA HIS A 31 -19.32 -10.70 -36.10
C HIS A 31 -18.22 -11.77 -36.24
N GLN A 32 -17.39 -12.01 -35.21
CA GLN A 32 -16.35 -13.03 -35.20
C GLN A 32 -16.96 -14.36 -34.77
N ASN A 33 -16.59 -15.47 -35.42
CA ASN A 33 -17.05 -16.79 -35.00
C ASN A 33 -16.40 -17.16 -33.66
N HIS A 34 -17.20 -17.55 -32.67
CA HIS A 34 -16.70 -17.94 -31.34
C HIS A 34 -15.66 -19.07 -31.41
N SER A 35 -15.84 -20.04 -32.31
CA SER A 35 -14.90 -21.16 -32.48
C SER A 35 -13.55 -20.71 -33.07
N GLU A 36 -13.56 -19.68 -33.93
CA GLU A 36 -12.34 -19.10 -34.52
C GLU A 36 -11.60 -18.27 -33.46
N TRP A 37 -12.33 -17.41 -32.74
CA TRP A 37 -11.80 -16.64 -31.60
C TRP A 37 -11.23 -17.53 -30.48
N LEU A 38 -11.92 -18.62 -30.12
CA LEU A 38 -11.42 -19.57 -29.12
C LEU A 38 -10.16 -20.32 -29.61
N ALA A 39 -10.04 -20.57 -30.91
CA ALA A 39 -8.82 -21.12 -31.51
C ALA A 39 -7.66 -20.11 -31.50
N GLU A 40 -7.91 -18.82 -31.76
CA GLU A 40 -6.93 -17.74 -31.57
C GLU A 40 -6.43 -17.69 -30.11
N LEU A 41 -7.34 -17.74 -29.13
CA LEU A 41 -6.99 -17.77 -27.70
C LEU A 41 -6.19 -19.03 -27.31
N LYS A 42 -6.57 -20.22 -27.80
CA LYS A 42 -5.84 -21.47 -27.52
C LYS A 42 -4.45 -21.45 -28.17
N SER A 43 -4.31 -20.91 -29.39
CA SER A 43 -3.02 -20.69 -30.06
C SER A 43 -2.12 -19.70 -29.29
N TRP A 44 -2.67 -18.57 -28.81
CA TRP A 44 -1.94 -17.61 -27.98
C TRP A 44 -1.37 -18.29 -26.73
N ARG A 45 -2.16 -19.12 -26.05
CA ARG A 45 -1.72 -19.86 -24.87
C ARG A 45 -0.60 -20.84 -25.20
N GLU A 46 -0.76 -21.64 -26.26
CA GLU A 46 0.26 -22.58 -26.72
C GLU A 46 1.57 -21.89 -27.12
N GLU A 47 1.52 -20.64 -27.57
CA GLU A 47 2.72 -19.83 -27.82
C GLU A 47 3.41 -19.39 -26.53
N HIS A 48 2.68 -18.77 -25.60
CA HIS A 48 3.25 -18.10 -24.43
C HIS A 48 3.59 -19.06 -23.29
N SER A 49 2.87 -20.18 -23.16
CA SER A 49 3.13 -21.19 -22.12
C SER A 49 4.45 -21.95 -22.30
N LYS A 50 5.18 -21.74 -23.40
CA LYS A 50 6.49 -22.39 -23.69
C LYS A 50 7.60 -22.01 -22.69
N ARG A 51 7.49 -20.84 -22.03
CA ARG A 51 8.44 -20.39 -20.99
C ARG A 51 7.89 -20.52 -19.57
N TYR A 52 6.58 -20.67 -19.43
CA TYR A 52 5.90 -20.83 -18.13
C TYR A 52 6.35 -22.14 -17.46
N GLN A 53 6.87 -22.03 -16.25
CA GLN A 53 7.20 -23.18 -15.40
C GLN A 53 6.39 -23.11 -14.12
N ALA A 54 5.41 -24.00 -13.96
CA ALA A 54 4.54 -24.04 -12.78
C ALA A 54 5.31 -24.46 -11.51
N GLU A 55 6.17 -23.59 -10.94
CA GLU A 55 6.97 -23.85 -9.75
C GLU A 55 6.13 -23.72 -8.48
N ALA A 56 5.48 -22.57 -8.25
CA ALA A 56 4.63 -22.35 -7.08
C ALA A 56 3.49 -23.39 -6.97
N TYR A 57 2.90 -23.77 -8.10
CA TYR A 57 1.79 -24.73 -8.14
C TYR A 57 2.20 -26.20 -7.86
N LYS A 58 3.50 -26.48 -7.67
CA LYS A 58 4.00 -27.77 -7.15
C LYS A 58 4.10 -27.79 -5.63
N ASP A 59 4.16 -26.63 -4.97
CA ASP A 59 4.29 -26.55 -3.52
C ASP A 59 2.91 -26.76 -2.84
N PRO A 60 2.75 -27.78 -1.97
CA PRO A 60 1.47 -28.02 -1.28
C PRO A 60 1.08 -26.88 -0.32
N THR A 61 2.04 -26.09 0.18
CA THR A 61 1.79 -24.98 1.11
C THR A 61 1.08 -23.80 0.45
N LEU A 62 1.17 -23.67 -0.88
CA LEU A 62 0.54 -22.60 -1.67
C LEU A 62 -0.79 -23.04 -2.32
N THR A 63 -1.32 -24.21 -2.00
CA THR A 63 -2.59 -24.70 -2.58
C THR A 63 -3.79 -23.79 -2.30
N TRP A 64 -3.75 -22.99 -1.21
CA TRP A 64 -4.80 -22.05 -0.83
C TRP A 64 -5.01 -20.90 -1.83
N THR A 65 -3.99 -20.51 -2.61
CA THR A 65 -4.09 -19.34 -3.51
C THR A 65 -5.15 -19.53 -4.59
N ARG A 66 -5.43 -20.79 -4.96
CA ARG A 66 -6.42 -21.17 -5.98
C ARG A 66 -7.86 -20.94 -5.53
N THR A 67 -8.06 -20.77 -4.22
CA THR A 67 -9.37 -20.64 -3.56
C THR A 67 -9.48 -19.36 -2.72
N SER A 68 -8.66 -18.34 -3.01
CA SER A 68 -8.72 -17.03 -2.37
C SER A 68 -9.68 -16.13 -3.14
N TYR A 69 -10.97 -16.08 -2.78
CA TYR A 69 -11.97 -15.38 -3.61
C TYR A 69 -12.35 -13.99 -3.11
N VAL A 70 -12.09 -13.68 -1.83
CA VAL A 70 -12.30 -12.35 -1.25
C VAL A 70 -11.09 -11.93 -0.42
N GLN A 71 -10.44 -10.86 -0.86
CA GLN A 71 -9.30 -10.20 -0.21
C GLN A 71 -9.66 -8.74 0.09
N PRO A 72 -9.84 -8.30 1.33
CA PRO A 72 -9.80 -6.87 1.65
C PRO A 72 -8.37 -6.35 1.70
N GLN A 73 -8.19 -5.11 1.29
CA GLN A 73 -6.97 -4.32 1.54
C GLN A 73 -7.22 -3.33 2.68
N ILE A 74 -6.31 -3.30 3.66
CA ILE A 74 -6.44 -2.50 4.88
C ILE A 74 -5.09 -1.96 5.37
N HIS A 75 -5.09 -0.78 5.99
CA HIS A 75 -3.92 -0.18 6.61
C HIS A 75 -3.75 -0.64 8.07
N LEU A 76 -2.51 -0.78 8.56
CA LEU A 76 -2.27 -1.16 9.97
C LEU A 76 -2.85 -0.17 10.99
N TYR A 77 -2.97 1.10 10.62
CA TYR A 77 -3.58 2.15 11.45
C TYR A 77 -5.11 2.25 11.30
N ASP A 78 -5.76 1.33 10.58
CA ASP A 78 -7.22 1.30 10.51
C ASP A 78 -7.80 1.01 11.90
N ARG A 79 -8.59 1.96 12.42
CA ARG A 79 -9.18 1.93 13.76
C ARG A 79 -10.17 0.80 13.99
N PHE A 80 -10.66 0.15 12.93
CA PHE A 80 -11.50 -1.03 13.00
C PHE A 80 -10.68 -2.32 13.20
N LEU A 81 -9.41 -2.33 12.75
CA LEU A 81 -8.43 -3.40 12.98
C LEU A 81 -7.61 -3.18 14.27
N PHE A 82 -7.26 -1.93 14.61
CA PHE A 82 -6.50 -1.57 15.80
C PHE A 82 -7.07 -0.32 16.51
N ASP A 83 -7.62 -0.48 17.72
CA ASP A 83 -8.09 0.64 18.55
C ASP A 83 -7.41 0.60 19.93
N GLY A 84 -6.13 0.98 19.97
CA GLY A 84 -5.23 0.81 21.12
C GLY A 84 -4.83 -0.65 21.42
N SER A 85 -5.47 -1.60 20.75
CA SER A 85 -5.18 -3.04 20.77
C SER A 85 -5.73 -3.68 19.48
N TRP A 86 -5.21 -4.85 19.10
CA TRP A 86 -5.68 -5.58 17.91
C TRP A 86 -7.09 -6.12 18.12
N THR A 87 -7.97 -5.86 17.16
CA THR A 87 -9.40 -6.17 17.20
C THR A 87 -9.83 -7.06 16.03
N THR A 88 -8.98 -8.01 15.66
CA THR A 88 -9.15 -8.88 14.47
C THR A 88 -10.52 -9.57 14.40
N GLU A 89 -11.05 -10.06 15.52
CA GLU A 89 -12.38 -10.70 15.54
C GLU A 89 -13.50 -9.69 15.21
N ARG A 90 -13.42 -8.43 15.68
CA ARG A 90 -14.38 -7.36 15.31
C ARG A 90 -14.36 -7.10 13.82
N TYR A 91 -13.16 -7.02 13.24
CA TYR A 91 -12.98 -6.84 11.80
C TYR A 91 -13.55 -8.03 11.01
N LEU A 92 -13.19 -9.26 11.36
CA LEU A 92 -13.66 -10.46 10.66
C LEU A 92 -15.17 -10.70 10.81
N ASP A 93 -15.75 -10.43 11.97
CA ASP A 93 -17.20 -10.56 12.18
C ASP A 93 -17.99 -9.50 11.40
N ASP A 94 -17.43 -8.30 11.15
CA ASP A 94 -18.02 -7.30 10.24
C ASP A 94 -18.00 -7.77 8.77
N LEU A 95 -16.88 -8.29 8.28
CA LEU A 95 -16.78 -8.72 6.88
C LEU A 95 -17.64 -9.97 6.60
N GLU A 96 -17.76 -10.87 7.57
CA GLU A 96 -18.76 -11.95 7.56
C GLU A 96 -20.19 -11.37 7.48
N HIS A 97 -20.50 -10.40 8.34
CA HIS A 97 -21.83 -9.79 8.39
C HIS A 97 -22.19 -8.96 7.14
N ARG A 98 -21.24 -8.26 6.52
CA ARG A 98 -21.48 -7.41 5.34
C ARG A 98 -21.48 -8.20 4.03
N TYR A 99 -20.44 -9.00 3.76
CA TYR A 99 -20.29 -9.71 2.48
C TYR A 99 -19.89 -11.20 2.58
N GLY A 100 -20.02 -11.83 3.75
CA GLY A 100 -19.87 -13.29 3.88
C GLY A 100 -18.42 -13.78 3.92
N GLY A 101 -17.54 -13.00 4.54
CA GLY A 101 -16.23 -13.46 5.00
C GLY A 101 -15.15 -13.41 3.92
N ILE A 102 -13.91 -13.63 4.36
CA ILE A 102 -12.70 -13.41 3.56
C ILE A 102 -11.79 -14.64 3.58
N ASP A 103 -11.00 -14.80 2.52
CA ASP A 103 -10.07 -15.92 2.37
C ASP A 103 -8.62 -15.50 2.65
N SER A 104 -8.27 -14.27 2.27
CA SER A 104 -7.01 -13.59 2.60
C SER A 104 -7.27 -12.16 3.08
N VAL A 105 -6.23 -11.45 3.53
CA VAL A 105 -6.21 -10.00 3.79
C VAL A 105 -4.86 -9.44 3.35
N LEU A 106 -4.89 -8.30 2.65
CA LEU A 106 -3.70 -7.55 2.27
C LEU A 106 -3.49 -6.36 3.22
N ILE A 107 -2.41 -6.42 4.02
CA ILE A 107 -2.13 -5.45 5.06
C ILE A 107 -1.00 -4.50 4.63
N TRP A 108 -1.32 -3.20 4.58
CA TRP A 108 -0.39 -2.12 4.23
C TRP A 108 0.16 -1.42 5.49
N PRO A 109 1.46 -1.51 5.79
CA PRO A 109 2.02 -1.02 7.06
C PRO A 109 2.55 0.42 7.03
N THR A 110 2.65 1.05 5.85
CA THR A 110 3.58 2.17 5.59
C THR A 110 2.94 3.44 5.02
N TYR A 111 1.96 3.27 4.14
CA TYR A 111 1.38 4.32 3.30
C TYR A 111 0.22 5.04 4.03
N THR A 112 0.09 6.37 4.03
CA THR A 112 0.90 7.41 3.35
C THR A 112 2.16 7.83 4.11
N ASN A 113 2.28 7.47 5.39
CA ASN A 113 3.29 8.02 6.33
C ASN A 113 4.77 7.83 5.91
N ILE A 114 5.07 6.92 4.99
CA ILE A 114 6.43 6.64 4.51
C ILE A 114 7.08 7.84 3.83
N GLY A 115 8.32 8.15 4.22
CA GLY A 115 9.06 9.34 3.79
C GLY A 115 8.74 10.63 4.55
N ILE A 116 7.91 10.57 5.61
CA ILE A 116 7.93 11.63 6.63
C ILE A 116 9.34 11.81 7.19
N ASP A 117 10.08 10.71 7.41
CA ASP A 117 11.44 10.66 7.92
C ASP A 117 12.22 9.47 7.32
N ASP A 118 13.41 9.16 7.85
CA ASP A 118 14.35 8.18 7.29
C ASP A 118 13.90 6.71 7.40
N ARG A 119 12.77 6.43 8.05
CA ARG A 119 12.20 5.09 8.21
C ARG A 119 11.71 4.54 6.87
N ASN A 120 12.32 3.42 6.46
CA ASN A 120 11.92 2.66 5.29
C ASN A 120 10.65 1.84 5.54
N GLN A 121 10.18 1.15 4.50
CA GLN A 121 9.01 0.29 4.56
C GLN A 121 9.09 -0.78 5.67
N PHE A 122 10.28 -1.33 5.91
CA PHE A 122 10.54 -2.41 6.86
C PHE A 122 10.59 -1.94 8.32
N ASP A 123 11.00 -0.70 8.58
CA ASP A 123 11.00 -0.09 9.91
C ASP A 123 9.58 0.13 10.43
N TYR A 124 8.60 0.36 9.55
CA TYR A 124 7.19 0.45 9.96
C TYR A 124 6.63 -0.88 10.49
N PHE A 125 7.04 -2.05 9.97
CA PHE A 125 6.71 -3.36 10.58
C PHE A 125 7.28 -3.49 12.01
N ARG A 126 8.42 -2.84 12.28
CA ARG A 126 9.10 -2.89 13.59
C ARG A 126 8.56 -1.85 14.57
N ALA A 127 8.02 -0.74 14.06
CA ALA A 127 7.50 0.39 14.82
C ALA A 127 6.06 0.21 15.34
N VAL A 128 5.38 -0.87 14.97
CA VAL A 128 4.07 -1.23 15.55
C VAL A 128 4.17 -1.47 17.06
N PRO A 129 3.10 -1.25 17.85
CA PRO A 129 3.16 -1.41 19.29
C PRO A 129 3.34 -2.90 19.65
N GLY A 130 4.47 -3.20 20.31
CA GLY A 130 4.93 -4.58 20.57
C GLY A 130 5.77 -5.23 19.46
N GLY A 131 6.08 -4.50 18.38
CA GLY A 131 6.98 -4.91 17.30
C GLY A 131 6.55 -6.16 16.53
N LEU A 132 7.50 -6.85 15.90
CA LEU A 132 7.23 -8.01 15.04
C LEU A 132 6.43 -9.12 15.74
N GLN A 133 6.61 -9.33 17.04
CA GLN A 133 5.84 -10.33 17.82
C GLN A 133 4.35 -9.99 17.89
N ALA A 134 3.99 -8.70 17.88
CA ALA A 134 2.61 -8.26 17.77
C ALA A 134 2.01 -8.60 16.40
N LEU A 135 2.80 -8.50 15.32
CA LEU A 135 2.40 -8.94 13.98
C LEU A 135 2.27 -10.46 13.89
N THR A 136 3.19 -11.23 14.49
CA THR A 136 3.05 -12.70 14.61
C THR A 136 1.73 -13.09 15.30
N ASN A 137 1.33 -12.34 16.34
CA ASN A 137 0.06 -12.56 17.05
C ASN A 137 -1.16 -12.12 16.21
N LEU A 138 -1.03 -11.06 15.40
CA LEU A 138 -2.06 -10.59 14.47
C LEU A 138 -2.30 -11.64 13.38
N THR A 139 -1.26 -12.12 12.70
CA THR A 139 -1.34 -13.19 11.70
C THR A 139 -1.96 -14.45 12.30
N ALA A 140 -1.49 -14.87 13.48
CA ALA A 140 -2.06 -16.00 14.22
C ALA A 140 -3.51 -15.79 14.71
N SER A 141 -4.05 -14.57 14.64
CA SER A 141 -5.49 -14.32 14.88
C SER A 141 -6.32 -14.44 13.60
N PHE A 142 -5.83 -13.99 12.45
CA PHE A 142 -6.44 -14.26 11.14
C PHE A 142 -6.48 -15.77 10.83
N HIS A 143 -5.38 -16.49 11.10
CA HIS A 143 -5.29 -17.94 10.90
C HIS A 143 -6.34 -18.75 11.68
N LYS A 144 -6.87 -18.25 12.82
CA LYS A 144 -7.95 -18.95 13.57
C LYS A 144 -9.26 -19.05 12.79
N ARG A 145 -9.52 -18.10 11.90
CA ARG A 145 -10.68 -18.09 10.98
C ARG A 145 -10.29 -18.62 9.58
N ASN A 146 -9.12 -19.27 9.45
CA ASN A 146 -8.53 -19.72 8.18
C ASN A 146 -8.19 -18.59 7.18
N VAL A 147 -8.12 -17.34 7.63
CA VAL A 147 -7.80 -16.18 6.76
C VAL A 147 -6.29 -16.06 6.58
N LYS A 148 -5.84 -15.93 5.33
CA LYS A 148 -4.44 -15.78 4.93
C LYS A 148 -3.95 -14.34 5.00
N VAL A 149 -2.68 -14.09 5.29
CA VAL A 149 -2.15 -12.71 5.46
C VAL A 149 -1.07 -12.40 4.45
N LEU A 150 -1.34 -11.42 3.58
CA LEU A 150 -0.37 -10.81 2.68
C LEU A 150 0.09 -9.46 3.25
N TRP A 151 1.35 -9.13 3.00
CA TRP A 151 1.95 -7.84 3.37
C TRP A 151 2.33 -7.04 2.12
N ALA A 152 2.17 -5.73 2.16
CA ALA A 152 2.66 -4.86 1.07
C ALA A 152 4.20 -4.86 0.99
N TYR A 153 4.72 -4.86 -0.24
CA TYR A 153 6.11 -4.54 -0.56
C TYR A 153 6.15 -3.41 -1.60
N ASN A 154 6.93 -2.38 -1.30
CA ASN A 154 6.96 -1.12 -2.02
C ASN A 154 8.32 -1.00 -2.73
N PRO A 155 8.45 -1.38 -4.02
CA PRO A 155 9.75 -1.41 -4.72
C PRO A 155 10.34 -0.02 -4.96
N TRP A 156 9.48 1.00 -5.03
CA TRP A 156 9.85 2.42 -5.18
C TRP A 156 10.45 3.02 -3.91
N ASP A 157 10.40 2.32 -2.77
CA ASP A 157 11.04 2.76 -1.53
C ASP A 157 12.56 2.57 -1.58
N GLN A 158 13.21 3.46 -2.33
CA GLN A 158 14.66 3.52 -2.59
C GLN A 158 15.30 4.81 -2.04
N ALA A 159 14.50 5.68 -1.41
CA ALA A 159 14.86 7.05 -1.02
C ALA A 159 14.88 7.30 0.49
N THR A 160 14.38 6.34 1.26
CA THR A 160 14.52 6.26 2.72
C THR A 160 15.83 5.51 3.05
N ARG A 161 15.95 4.94 4.25
CA ARG A 161 17.12 4.17 4.66
C ARG A 161 17.13 2.77 4.03
N ASP A 162 17.96 2.55 3.02
CA ASP A 162 18.21 1.23 2.43
C ASP A 162 18.61 0.14 3.48
N GLU A 163 18.24 -1.11 3.20
CA GLU A 163 18.65 -2.33 3.93
C GLU A 163 19.36 -3.37 3.04
N GLY A 164 19.61 -3.05 1.78
CA GLY A 164 20.29 -3.89 0.80
C GLY A 164 19.32 -4.82 0.09
N HIS A 165 19.50 -6.13 0.24
CA HIS A 165 18.73 -7.14 -0.50
C HIS A 165 17.28 -7.23 0.00
N HIS A 166 16.38 -6.42 -0.56
CA HIS A 166 14.98 -6.33 -0.18
C HIS A 166 14.24 -7.68 -0.16
N TRP A 167 14.55 -8.60 -1.09
CA TRP A 167 14.03 -9.98 -1.08
C TRP A 167 14.46 -10.77 0.16
N ASP A 168 15.71 -10.63 0.61
CA ASP A 168 16.22 -11.27 1.82
C ASP A 168 15.60 -10.67 3.10
N VAL A 169 15.37 -9.35 3.11
CA VAL A 169 14.69 -8.64 4.21
C VAL A 169 13.23 -9.08 4.31
N LEU A 170 12.49 -9.02 3.19
CA LEU A 170 11.08 -9.39 3.12
C LEU A 170 10.87 -10.87 3.46
N ALA A 171 11.62 -11.79 2.87
CA ALA A 171 11.53 -13.22 3.19
C ALA A 171 11.84 -13.53 4.67
N THR A 172 12.67 -12.71 5.31
CA THR A 172 12.96 -12.81 6.76
C THR A 172 11.83 -12.23 7.61
N LEU A 173 11.22 -11.12 7.19
CA LEU A 173 10.06 -10.51 7.86
C LEU A 173 8.82 -11.39 7.77
N LEU A 174 8.44 -11.85 6.57
CA LEU A 174 7.31 -12.77 6.36
C LEU A 174 7.43 -14.00 7.26
N LYS A 175 8.63 -14.60 7.34
CA LYS A 175 8.90 -15.75 8.21
C LYS A 175 8.80 -15.42 9.71
N ALA A 176 9.08 -14.18 10.11
CA ALA A 176 8.97 -13.73 11.51
C ALA A 176 7.53 -13.34 11.91
N THR A 177 6.77 -12.73 11.00
CA THR A 177 5.36 -12.37 11.21
C THR A 177 4.39 -13.52 10.92
N GLY A 178 4.87 -14.61 10.31
CA GLY A 178 4.07 -15.75 9.89
C GLY A 178 3.18 -15.49 8.68
N GLY A 179 3.43 -14.40 7.92
CA GLY A 179 2.64 -14.02 6.75
C GLY A 179 2.72 -15.06 5.64
N ASP A 180 1.60 -15.31 4.97
CA ASP A 180 1.46 -16.33 3.92
C ASP A 180 1.94 -15.85 2.54
N GLY A 181 2.06 -14.53 2.34
CA GLY A 181 2.47 -13.94 1.08
C GLY A 181 2.79 -12.45 1.13
N PHE A 182 3.03 -11.86 -0.04
CA PHE A 182 3.20 -10.42 -0.21
C PHE A 182 2.59 -9.92 -1.52
N ASN A 183 2.19 -8.65 -1.53
CA ASN A 183 1.75 -7.91 -2.71
C ASN A 183 2.88 -6.99 -3.20
N GLY A 184 3.16 -7.01 -4.51
CA GLY A 184 4.18 -6.20 -5.16
C GLY A 184 3.58 -4.96 -5.81
N ASP A 185 3.43 -3.89 -5.03
CA ASP A 185 2.91 -2.61 -5.48
C ASP A 185 3.75 -2.05 -6.65
N THR A 186 3.14 -1.56 -7.73
CA THR A 186 3.79 -1.14 -8.99
C THR A 186 4.60 -2.23 -9.73
N MET A 187 4.61 -3.49 -9.27
CA MET A 187 5.35 -4.59 -9.90
C MET A 187 4.43 -5.44 -10.79
N THR A 188 4.49 -5.28 -12.11
CA THR A 188 3.82 -6.20 -13.06
C THR A 188 4.46 -7.59 -13.15
N SER A 189 5.67 -7.76 -12.59
CA SER A 189 6.33 -9.06 -12.45
C SER A 189 7.22 -9.06 -11.22
N ILE A 190 7.35 -10.23 -10.58
CA ILE A 190 8.17 -10.43 -9.39
C ILE A 190 9.49 -11.11 -9.80
N PRO A 191 10.67 -10.53 -9.50
CA PRO A 191 11.97 -11.17 -9.72
C PRO A 191 12.10 -12.52 -9.00
N LYS A 192 12.82 -13.48 -9.60
CA LYS A 192 12.94 -14.85 -9.07
C LYS A 192 13.67 -14.90 -7.72
N GLU A 193 14.51 -13.90 -7.46
CA GLU A 193 15.26 -13.68 -6.23
C GLU A 193 14.36 -13.67 -4.98
N PHE A 194 13.10 -13.20 -5.09
CA PHE A 194 12.12 -13.29 -3.99
C PHE A 194 11.75 -14.74 -3.66
N TRP A 195 11.48 -15.55 -4.68
CA TRP A 195 11.17 -16.98 -4.53
C TRP A 195 12.36 -17.78 -4.01
N GLU A 196 13.57 -17.46 -4.50
CA GLU A 196 14.81 -18.11 -4.08
C GLU A 196 15.20 -17.70 -2.64
N ALA A 197 14.97 -16.44 -2.23
CA ALA A 197 15.19 -15.99 -0.85
C ALA A 197 14.30 -16.73 0.16
N GLY A 198 13.06 -17.06 -0.20
CA GLY A 198 12.19 -17.94 0.61
C GLY A 198 12.68 -19.39 0.63
N THR A 199 13.01 -19.94 -0.54
CA THR A 199 13.53 -21.31 -0.70
C THR A 199 14.79 -21.55 0.13
N LEU A 200 15.76 -20.63 0.09
CA LEU A 200 17.00 -20.65 0.89
C LEU A 200 16.75 -20.62 2.40
N ARG A 201 15.57 -20.14 2.83
CA ARG A 201 15.15 -20.08 4.23
C ARG A 201 14.28 -21.28 4.64
N ASN A 202 14.04 -22.27 3.77
CA ASN A 202 13.03 -23.31 3.95
C ASN A 202 11.66 -22.72 4.32
N PHE A 203 11.20 -21.72 3.56
CA PHE A 203 9.96 -20.99 3.81
C PHE A 203 9.38 -20.44 2.50
N THR A 204 8.37 -21.11 1.96
CA THR A 204 7.63 -20.68 0.77
C THR A 204 6.52 -19.69 1.16
N PHE A 205 6.28 -18.69 0.31
CA PHE A 205 5.22 -17.69 0.46
C PHE A 205 4.62 -17.34 -0.91
N ALA A 206 3.37 -16.88 -0.93
CA ALA A 206 2.73 -16.40 -2.15
C ALA A 206 3.27 -15.01 -2.55
N ALA A 207 3.24 -14.72 -3.85
CA ALA A 207 3.64 -13.43 -4.41
C ALA A 207 2.54 -12.96 -5.37
N GLU A 208 2.10 -11.72 -5.19
CA GLU A 208 0.95 -11.10 -5.87
C GLU A 208 1.40 -9.78 -6.54
N PRO A 209 1.88 -9.82 -7.80
CA PRO A 209 2.16 -8.61 -8.60
C PRO A 209 0.89 -7.82 -8.96
N GLU A 210 1.01 -6.49 -9.09
CA GLU A 210 -0.01 -5.62 -9.70
C GLU A 210 -0.21 -5.95 -11.20
N GLY A 211 -1.29 -5.48 -11.81
CA GLY A 211 -1.61 -5.71 -13.23
C GLY A 211 -1.98 -7.16 -13.52
N GLY A 212 -2.49 -7.88 -12.51
CA GLY A 212 -2.67 -9.33 -12.53
C GLY A 212 -1.37 -10.13 -12.68
N GLY A 213 -0.20 -9.48 -12.66
CA GLY A 213 1.07 -10.10 -13.03
C GLY A 213 1.35 -10.19 -14.53
N VAL A 214 0.64 -9.43 -15.38
CA VAL A 214 0.91 -9.35 -16.82
C VAL A 214 2.15 -8.48 -17.08
N PRO A 215 3.29 -9.06 -17.50
CA PRO A 215 4.56 -8.35 -17.55
C PRO A 215 4.65 -7.42 -18.77
N CYS A 216 5.24 -6.23 -18.57
CA CYS A 216 5.30 -5.18 -19.59
C CYS A 216 6.18 -5.53 -20.82
N ASP A 217 7.06 -6.54 -20.71
CA ASP A 217 7.90 -7.06 -21.78
C ASP A 217 7.35 -8.35 -22.42
N SER A 218 6.19 -8.84 -21.94
CA SER A 218 5.58 -10.13 -22.29
C SER A 218 6.40 -11.39 -21.96
N ASP A 219 7.39 -11.33 -21.05
CA ASP A 219 8.04 -12.55 -20.54
C ASP A 219 7.29 -13.14 -19.33
N PHE A 220 6.31 -13.99 -19.62
CA PHE A 220 5.48 -14.69 -18.63
C PHE A 220 6.21 -15.77 -17.80
N SER A 221 7.52 -15.65 -17.59
CA SER A 221 8.28 -16.55 -16.72
C SER A 221 7.89 -16.42 -15.25
N SER A 222 7.68 -15.19 -14.78
CA SER A 222 7.32 -14.88 -13.38
C SER A 222 6.00 -15.50 -12.92
N ALA A 223 5.03 -15.67 -13.82
CA ALA A 223 3.78 -16.41 -13.61
C ALA A 223 3.98 -17.83 -13.06
N GLY A 224 5.19 -18.39 -13.22
CA GLY A 224 5.61 -19.66 -12.66
C GLY A 224 5.78 -19.70 -11.13
N TRP A 225 6.14 -18.56 -10.52
CA TRP A 225 6.32 -18.41 -9.07
C TRP A 225 5.43 -17.33 -8.41
N THR A 226 4.63 -16.59 -9.19
CA THR A 226 3.55 -15.73 -8.69
C THR A 226 2.19 -16.45 -8.83
N PRO A 227 1.68 -17.10 -7.77
CA PRO A 227 0.43 -17.88 -7.82
C PRO A 227 -0.85 -17.04 -7.70
N LEU A 228 -0.72 -15.74 -7.41
CA LEU A 228 -1.77 -14.73 -7.31
C LEU A 228 -1.44 -13.55 -8.22
N GLY A 229 -2.43 -12.71 -8.51
CA GLY A 229 -2.25 -11.41 -9.14
C GLY A 229 -3.23 -10.38 -8.58
N TRP A 230 -2.82 -9.10 -8.55
CA TRP A 230 -3.66 -7.97 -8.16
C TRP A 230 -4.00 -7.17 -9.43
N GLY A 231 -5.21 -7.31 -9.95
CA GLY A 231 -5.58 -6.79 -11.29
C GLY A 231 -6.72 -5.78 -11.23
N TYR A 232 -6.83 -4.93 -12.25
CA TYR A 232 -7.95 -3.99 -12.41
C TYR A 232 -8.96 -4.44 -13.49
N PHE A 233 -8.54 -5.27 -14.46
CA PHE A 233 -9.31 -5.76 -15.62
C PHE A 233 -10.01 -4.67 -16.45
N GLY A 234 -9.50 -3.43 -16.44
CA GLY A 234 -10.09 -2.29 -17.14
C GLY A 234 -9.07 -1.21 -17.46
N GLN A 235 -9.36 -0.39 -18.48
CA GLN A 235 -8.52 0.74 -18.85
C GLN A 235 -8.78 1.92 -17.91
N LYS A 236 -7.76 2.68 -17.52
CA LYS A 236 -7.97 3.86 -16.64
C LYS A 236 -8.81 4.92 -17.39
N ARG A 237 -9.84 5.48 -16.73
CA ARG A 237 -10.67 6.55 -17.33
C ARG A 237 -9.89 7.85 -17.49
N ALA A 238 -10.53 8.87 -18.09
CA ALA A 238 -9.99 10.22 -18.20
C ALA A 238 -9.66 10.86 -16.83
N ASP A 239 -10.41 10.50 -15.78
CA ASP A 239 -10.11 10.85 -14.38
C ASP A 239 -8.87 10.13 -13.79
N ARG A 240 -8.35 9.10 -14.48
CA ARG A 240 -7.22 8.23 -14.08
C ARG A 240 -7.39 7.46 -12.77
N MET A 241 -8.55 7.55 -12.13
CA MET A 241 -8.86 6.95 -10.83
C MET A 241 -9.78 5.74 -10.99
N THR A 242 -10.92 5.89 -11.68
CA THR A 242 -11.91 4.83 -11.87
C THR A 242 -11.63 3.99 -13.12
N MET A 243 -12.07 2.73 -13.11
CA MET A 243 -11.86 1.82 -14.25
C MET A 243 -12.93 1.98 -15.33
N LYS A 244 -12.49 1.95 -16.59
CA LYS A 244 -13.33 1.73 -17.77
C LYS A 244 -13.29 0.25 -18.12
N TYR A 245 -14.34 -0.43 -17.74
CA TYR A 245 -14.64 -1.78 -18.21
C TYR A 245 -15.27 -1.72 -19.60
N ASP A 246 -14.86 -2.64 -20.48
CA ASP A 246 -15.57 -2.85 -21.74
C ASP A 246 -16.91 -3.60 -21.49
N TYR A 247 -17.82 -3.56 -22.46
CA TYR A 247 -19.18 -4.06 -22.27
C TYR A 247 -19.21 -5.60 -22.28
N GLU A 248 -18.56 -6.21 -23.24
CA GLU A 248 -18.24 -7.64 -23.27
C GLU A 248 -17.10 -7.92 -22.27
N PRO A 249 -17.22 -8.91 -21.35
CA PRO A 249 -16.17 -9.20 -20.38
C PRO A 249 -14.89 -9.76 -21.03
N GLY A 250 -13.74 -9.24 -20.61
CA GLY A 250 -12.43 -9.78 -20.96
C GLY A 250 -12.10 -11.09 -20.24
N VAL A 251 -11.20 -11.87 -20.82
CA VAL A 251 -10.69 -13.15 -20.26
C VAL A 251 -9.38 -12.89 -19.52
N ASP A 252 -9.23 -13.32 -18.28
CA ASP A 252 -7.97 -13.21 -17.52
C ASP A 252 -6.83 -13.89 -18.31
N LYS A 253 -5.82 -13.10 -18.70
CA LYS A 253 -4.66 -13.50 -19.51
C LYS A 253 -3.72 -14.44 -18.76
N MET A 254 -3.63 -14.32 -17.43
CA MET A 254 -2.76 -15.06 -16.53
C MET A 254 -3.41 -16.35 -16.04
N LYS A 255 -4.71 -16.32 -15.72
CA LYS A 255 -5.51 -17.55 -15.55
C LYS A 255 -5.55 -18.36 -16.84
N TRP A 256 -5.73 -17.71 -17.99
CA TRP A 256 -5.75 -18.39 -19.28
C TRP A 256 -4.39 -18.99 -19.64
N LEU A 257 -3.27 -18.33 -19.33
CA LEU A 257 -1.90 -18.81 -19.62
C LEU A 257 -1.63 -20.20 -19.02
N ASP A 258 -2.02 -20.44 -17.77
CA ASP A 258 -1.98 -21.79 -17.21
C ASP A 258 -3.07 -22.66 -17.87
N PRO A 259 -2.73 -23.73 -18.61
CA PRO A 259 -3.74 -24.60 -19.21
C PRO A 259 -4.68 -25.29 -18.20
N ARG A 260 -4.39 -25.17 -16.89
CA ARG A 260 -5.25 -25.64 -15.79
C ARG A 260 -5.83 -24.52 -14.92
N GLY A 261 -5.67 -23.24 -15.27
CA GLY A 261 -6.31 -22.10 -14.61
C GLY A 261 -6.10 -21.98 -13.10
N ARG A 262 -4.92 -22.35 -12.59
CA ARG A 262 -4.61 -22.33 -11.14
C ARG A 262 -4.13 -20.97 -10.63
N HIS A 263 -3.80 -20.06 -11.53
CA HIS A 263 -3.61 -18.65 -11.17
C HIS A 263 -4.96 -18.06 -10.77
N LEU A 264 -4.94 -17.14 -9.81
CA LEU A 264 -6.12 -16.42 -9.36
C LEU A 264 -5.76 -14.94 -9.27
N THR A 265 -6.51 -14.11 -10.00
CA THR A 265 -6.41 -12.66 -9.89
C THR A 265 -7.44 -12.15 -8.88
N HIS A 266 -7.06 -11.28 -7.95
CA HIS A 266 -8.00 -10.48 -7.17
C HIS A 266 -8.28 -9.18 -7.95
N VAL A 267 -9.52 -9.03 -8.46
CA VAL A 267 -9.92 -7.85 -9.25
C VAL A 267 -10.25 -6.67 -8.32
N CYS A 268 -9.55 -5.56 -8.48
CA CYS A 268 -9.70 -4.33 -7.71
C CYS A 268 -10.27 -3.20 -8.59
N ASP A 269 -11.30 -2.52 -8.10
CA ASP A 269 -11.60 -1.13 -8.45
C ASP A 269 -11.82 -0.44 -7.12
N ARG A 270 -10.80 0.31 -6.63
CA ARG A 270 -10.89 1.04 -5.36
C ARG A 270 -11.76 2.29 -5.47
N TRP A 271 -11.75 2.97 -6.61
CA TRP A 271 -12.24 4.35 -6.71
C TRP A 271 -13.72 4.52 -7.06
N SER A 272 -14.32 3.57 -7.80
CA SER A 272 -15.76 3.60 -8.12
C SER A 272 -16.64 3.69 -6.85
N LYS A 273 -17.92 4.04 -7.04
CA LYS A 273 -18.95 3.98 -5.98
C LYS A 273 -19.91 2.79 -6.14
N SER A 274 -19.75 2.00 -7.20
CA SER A 274 -20.35 0.67 -7.33
C SER A 274 -19.34 -0.35 -7.87
N ARG A 275 -19.30 -1.53 -7.27
CA ARG A 275 -18.35 -2.61 -7.62
C ARG A 275 -18.92 -3.66 -8.56
N THR A 276 -20.22 -3.61 -8.84
CA THR A 276 -20.97 -4.66 -9.55
C THR A 276 -20.26 -5.16 -10.82
N THR A 277 -19.71 -4.29 -11.67
CA THR A 277 -18.97 -4.70 -12.88
C THR A 277 -17.68 -5.45 -12.57
N ALA A 278 -16.90 -5.03 -11.57
CA ALA A 278 -15.65 -5.68 -11.16
C ALA A 278 -15.93 -7.06 -10.54
N ILE A 279 -16.94 -7.16 -9.67
CA ILE A 279 -17.39 -8.43 -9.07
C ILE A 279 -17.90 -9.39 -10.17
N GLN A 280 -18.62 -8.88 -11.18
CA GLN A 280 -19.04 -9.68 -12.33
C GLN A 280 -17.86 -10.16 -13.19
N LEU A 281 -16.81 -9.36 -13.36
CA LEU A 281 -15.62 -9.76 -14.13
C LEU A 281 -14.78 -10.82 -13.43
N ALA A 282 -14.62 -10.71 -12.11
CA ALA A 282 -14.04 -11.77 -11.29
C ALA A 282 -14.86 -13.08 -11.41
N PHE A 283 -16.18 -12.98 -11.22
CA PHE A 283 -17.08 -14.13 -11.31
C PHE A 283 -17.10 -14.79 -12.70
N PHE A 284 -17.06 -14.01 -13.78
CA PHE A 284 -17.00 -14.52 -15.16
C PHE A 284 -15.71 -15.31 -15.46
N ASN A 285 -14.59 -14.97 -14.83
CA ASN A 285 -13.32 -15.67 -15.03
C ASN A 285 -13.06 -16.80 -14.01
N GLY A 286 -13.83 -16.88 -12.92
CA GLY A 286 -13.53 -17.81 -11.82
C GLY A 286 -12.41 -17.31 -10.92
N ASP A 287 -12.35 -15.99 -10.73
CA ASP A 287 -11.32 -15.22 -10.03
C ASP A 287 -11.84 -14.57 -8.75
N GLY A 288 -10.94 -13.97 -7.97
CA GLY A 288 -11.27 -13.28 -6.73
C GLY A 288 -11.61 -11.80 -6.93
N TYR A 289 -12.16 -11.18 -5.89
CA TYR A 289 -12.40 -9.73 -5.84
C TYR A 289 -11.64 -9.10 -4.67
N GLU A 290 -11.00 -7.95 -4.92
CA GLU A 290 -10.35 -7.18 -3.88
C GLU A 290 -11.23 -6.05 -3.35
N SER A 291 -11.52 -6.10 -2.06
CA SER A 291 -12.36 -5.14 -1.33
C SER A 291 -11.51 -4.07 -0.65
N TRP A 292 -10.91 -3.18 -1.44
CA TRP A 292 -10.20 -2.01 -0.92
C TRP A 292 -11.19 -0.91 -0.48
N GLU A 293 -11.58 -0.94 0.80
CA GLU A 293 -12.52 0.04 1.38
C GLU A 293 -11.84 1.24 2.07
N ASN A 294 -10.70 1.06 2.78
CA ASN A 294 -9.96 2.19 3.37
C ASN A 294 -8.84 2.66 2.44
N ILE A 295 -9.15 3.66 1.60
CA ILE A 295 -8.27 4.24 0.59
C ILE A 295 -7.55 5.43 1.23
N TRP A 296 -6.52 5.13 2.01
CA TRP A 296 -5.67 6.12 2.70
C TRP A 296 -6.48 7.12 3.55
N GLY A 297 -7.43 6.61 4.31
CA GLY A 297 -8.31 7.41 5.16
C GLY A 297 -9.40 8.21 4.44
N LEU A 298 -9.68 7.89 3.18
CA LEU A 298 -11.03 7.93 2.61
C LEU A 298 -11.66 6.55 2.80
N TYR A 299 -12.85 6.47 3.41
CA TYR A 299 -13.58 5.20 3.52
C TYR A 299 -14.60 5.07 2.39
N ASN A 300 -14.32 4.17 1.43
CA ASN A 300 -15.12 3.88 0.24
C ASN A 300 -15.86 2.54 0.38
N GLN A 301 -16.70 2.44 1.41
CA GLN A 301 -17.43 1.22 1.75
C GLN A 301 -18.23 0.67 0.56
N LEU A 302 -18.31 -0.67 0.46
CA LEU A 302 -19.28 -1.36 -0.39
C LEU A 302 -20.71 -0.94 -0.04
N THR A 303 -21.54 -0.77 -1.08
CA THR A 303 -22.99 -0.61 -0.95
C THR A 303 -23.62 -1.93 -0.45
N ASP A 304 -24.80 -1.87 0.17
CA ASP A 304 -25.55 -3.08 0.58
C ASP A 304 -25.70 -4.07 -0.59
N ARG A 305 -25.94 -3.54 -1.80
CA ARG A 305 -26.12 -4.33 -3.02
C ARG A 305 -24.80 -4.96 -3.48
N ASP A 306 -23.70 -4.21 -3.53
CA ASP A 306 -22.40 -4.76 -3.96
C ASP A 306 -21.86 -5.78 -2.94
N ALA A 307 -22.09 -5.55 -1.64
CA ALA A 307 -21.71 -6.47 -0.57
C ALA A 307 -22.51 -7.80 -0.65
N GLU A 308 -23.81 -7.74 -0.93
CA GLU A 308 -24.62 -8.94 -1.16
C GLU A 308 -24.26 -9.66 -2.48
N LEU A 309 -23.96 -8.91 -3.55
CA LEU A 309 -23.48 -9.49 -4.79
C LEU A 309 -22.16 -10.24 -4.57
N LEU A 310 -21.20 -9.63 -3.87
CA LEU A 310 -19.93 -10.25 -3.49
C LEU A 310 -20.15 -11.52 -2.66
N ARG A 311 -21.07 -11.50 -1.68
CA ARG A 311 -21.45 -12.68 -0.90
C ARG A 311 -21.94 -13.83 -1.77
N ARG A 312 -22.83 -13.56 -2.73
CA ARG A 312 -23.38 -14.59 -3.63
C ARG A 312 -22.31 -15.15 -4.57
N SER A 313 -21.50 -14.27 -5.18
CA SER A 313 -20.35 -14.65 -6.01
C SER A 313 -19.37 -15.54 -5.23
N ALA A 314 -18.90 -15.08 -4.07
CA ALA A 314 -17.92 -15.79 -3.25
C ALA A 314 -18.44 -17.13 -2.73
N THR A 315 -19.74 -17.24 -2.38
CA THR A 315 -20.35 -18.51 -1.96
C THR A 315 -20.28 -19.57 -3.07
N LEU A 316 -20.60 -19.19 -4.31
CA LEU A 316 -20.52 -20.08 -5.48
C LEU A 316 -19.08 -20.40 -5.87
N LEU A 317 -18.19 -19.41 -5.89
CA LEU A 317 -16.78 -19.56 -6.24
C LEU A 317 -16.03 -20.45 -5.25
N ARG A 318 -16.23 -20.27 -3.93
CA ARG A 318 -15.63 -21.12 -2.88
C ARG A 318 -16.00 -22.59 -3.04
N TRP A 319 -17.28 -22.90 -3.31
CA TRP A 319 -17.72 -24.28 -3.60
C TRP A 319 -17.10 -24.81 -4.90
N ALA A 320 -17.03 -24.00 -5.96
CA ALA A 320 -16.47 -24.42 -7.25
C ALA A 320 -14.94 -24.68 -7.17
N GLY A 321 -14.21 -23.87 -6.39
CA GLY A 321 -12.79 -24.06 -6.09
C GLY A 321 -12.52 -25.30 -5.25
N GLN A 322 -13.27 -25.51 -4.16
CA GLN A 322 -13.19 -26.73 -3.34
C GLN A 322 -13.37 -28.02 -4.16
N ARG A 323 -14.12 -27.94 -5.27
CA ARG A 323 -14.35 -29.05 -6.21
C ARG A 323 -13.35 -29.13 -7.37
N ASN A 324 -12.45 -28.17 -7.55
CA ASN A 324 -11.57 -28.06 -8.71
C ASN A 324 -12.35 -27.92 -10.04
N LEU A 325 -13.43 -27.12 -10.04
CA LEU A 325 -14.21 -26.80 -11.25
C LEU A 325 -13.66 -25.57 -11.99
N ILE A 326 -13.25 -24.53 -11.26
CA ILE A 326 -12.77 -23.24 -11.83
C ILE A 326 -11.24 -23.07 -11.81
N HIS A 327 -10.54 -24.01 -11.17
CA HIS A 327 -9.11 -24.25 -11.33
C HIS A 327 -8.87 -25.76 -11.38
N ASP A 328 -7.70 -26.19 -11.84
CA ASP A 328 -7.36 -27.60 -12.04
C ASP A 328 -8.30 -28.33 -13.04
N PHE A 329 -9.09 -27.59 -13.82
CA PHE A 329 -10.08 -28.04 -14.81
C PHE A 329 -9.50 -28.83 -15.99
N ASP A 330 -10.39 -29.36 -16.84
CA ASP A 330 -10.03 -30.10 -18.07
C ASP A 330 -10.27 -29.28 -19.36
N ASP A 331 -11.25 -28.38 -19.39
CA ASP A 331 -11.42 -27.34 -20.43
C ASP A 331 -12.13 -26.10 -19.85
N TRP A 332 -11.84 -24.93 -20.40
CA TRP A 332 -12.55 -23.67 -20.12
C TRP A 332 -12.92 -22.99 -21.44
N VAL A 333 -14.20 -22.65 -21.56
CA VAL A 333 -14.81 -21.98 -22.70
C VAL A 333 -15.42 -20.65 -22.22
N PRO A 334 -14.66 -19.55 -22.22
CA PRO A 334 -15.21 -18.21 -22.02
C PRO A 334 -16.14 -17.83 -23.19
N HIS A 335 -17.12 -16.96 -22.94
CA HIS A 335 -18.19 -16.59 -23.88
C HIS A 335 -18.92 -17.80 -24.48
N ALA A 336 -19.19 -18.81 -23.67
CA ALA A 336 -19.82 -20.07 -24.06
C ALA A 336 -21.10 -19.82 -24.89
N PRO A 337 -21.11 -20.16 -26.19
CA PRO A 337 -22.15 -19.70 -27.13
C PRO A 337 -23.51 -20.36 -26.86
N GLU A 338 -23.55 -21.45 -26.10
CA GLU A 338 -24.79 -22.08 -25.66
C GLU A 338 -25.48 -21.37 -24.49
N ALA A 339 -24.85 -20.35 -23.89
CA ALA A 339 -25.32 -19.63 -22.70
C ALA A 339 -25.06 -18.10 -22.75
N THR A 340 -24.52 -17.58 -23.86
CA THR A 340 -24.13 -16.17 -24.05
C THR A 340 -25.06 -15.49 -25.05
N ASP A 341 -25.68 -14.38 -24.65
CA ASP A 341 -26.45 -13.49 -25.51
C ASP A 341 -26.01 -12.04 -25.26
N ALA A 342 -24.96 -11.63 -25.96
CA ALA A 342 -24.40 -10.28 -25.89
C ALA A 342 -25.44 -9.20 -26.27
N SER A 343 -26.42 -9.51 -27.13
CA SER A 343 -27.47 -8.56 -27.52
C SER A 343 -28.42 -8.21 -26.37
N ARG A 344 -28.51 -9.11 -25.38
CA ARG A 344 -29.26 -8.93 -24.13
C ARG A 344 -28.36 -8.66 -22.92
N GLY A 345 -27.04 -8.49 -23.12
CA GLY A 345 -26.07 -8.24 -22.06
C GLY A 345 -25.74 -9.46 -21.18
N ILE A 346 -25.98 -10.67 -21.69
CA ILE A 346 -25.77 -11.95 -20.99
C ILE A 346 -24.47 -12.58 -21.48
N PHE A 347 -23.56 -12.88 -20.55
CA PHE A 347 -22.25 -13.47 -20.87
C PHE A 347 -21.95 -14.65 -19.95
N ALA A 348 -21.47 -15.77 -20.49
CA ALA A 348 -21.21 -16.98 -19.73
C ALA A 348 -19.81 -17.55 -19.97
N SER A 349 -19.17 -18.05 -18.91
CA SER A 349 -18.00 -18.93 -18.99
C SER A 349 -18.39 -20.34 -18.59
N ARG A 350 -18.07 -21.34 -19.43
CA ARG A 350 -18.23 -22.75 -19.08
C ARG A 350 -16.89 -23.37 -18.69
N PHE A 351 -16.82 -23.95 -17.51
CA PHE A 351 -15.71 -24.79 -17.05
C PHE A 351 -16.13 -26.25 -17.06
N VAL A 352 -15.22 -27.16 -17.43
CA VAL A 352 -15.49 -28.60 -17.54
C VAL A 352 -14.49 -29.39 -16.70
N LYS A 353 -15.01 -30.32 -15.89
CA LYS A 353 -14.19 -31.25 -15.08
C LYS A 353 -14.79 -32.65 -15.08
N ALA A 354 -14.03 -33.64 -15.56
CA ALA A 354 -14.39 -35.06 -15.65
C ALA A 354 -15.74 -35.38 -16.32
N LYS A 355 -16.85 -35.27 -15.59
CA LYS A 355 -18.23 -35.46 -16.09
C LYS A 355 -19.16 -34.30 -15.72
N GLU A 356 -18.59 -33.15 -15.35
CA GLU A 356 -19.34 -32.00 -14.86
C GLU A 356 -19.05 -30.77 -15.73
N ALA A 357 -20.06 -29.94 -15.94
CA ALA A 357 -19.92 -28.62 -16.56
C ALA A 357 -20.58 -27.57 -15.68
N LEU A 358 -19.84 -26.51 -15.38
CA LEU A 358 -20.28 -25.35 -14.61
C LEU A 358 -20.30 -24.13 -15.53
N TRP A 359 -21.48 -23.54 -15.76
CA TRP A 359 -21.61 -22.25 -16.41
C TRP A 359 -21.72 -21.17 -15.34
N LEU A 360 -20.77 -20.23 -15.33
CA LEU A 360 -20.86 -18.99 -14.55
C LEU A 360 -21.37 -17.88 -15.49
N VAL A 361 -22.52 -17.28 -15.15
CA VAL A 361 -23.24 -16.34 -16.02
C VAL A 361 -23.36 -14.97 -15.34
N ILE A 362 -23.12 -13.91 -16.11
CA ILE A 362 -23.34 -12.52 -15.69
C ILE A 362 -24.40 -11.84 -16.56
N ASN A 363 -25.14 -10.92 -15.95
CA ASN A 363 -26.11 -10.06 -16.65
C ASN A 363 -25.72 -8.60 -16.47
N LYS A 364 -25.35 -7.91 -17.55
CA LYS A 364 -24.96 -6.48 -17.53
C LYS A 364 -26.12 -5.53 -17.92
N ALA A 365 -27.33 -6.07 -18.07
CA ALA A 365 -28.53 -5.36 -18.48
C ALA A 365 -29.67 -5.49 -17.44
N THR A 366 -30.94 -5.44 -17.89
CA THR A 366 -32.16 -5.59 -17.09
C THR A 366 -32.42 -7.04 -16.68
N ASP A 367 -33.43 -7.28 -15.83
CA ASP A 367 -33.93 -8.63 -15.54
C ASP A 367 -34.18 -9.43 -16.82
N ALA A 368 -33.74 -10.70 -16.84
CA ALA A 368 -33.82 -11.56 -18.01
C ALA A 368 -34.20 -13.00 -17.65
N GLU A 369 -35.04 -13.62 -18.49
CA GLU A 369 -35.04 -15.07 -18.67
C GLU A 369 -34.01 -15.41 -19.76
N ILE A 370 -33.09 -16.33 -19.48
CA ILE A 370 -32.03 -16.76 -20.38
C ILE A 370 -32.21 -18.25 -20.72
N GLU A 371 -31.76 -18.63 -21.91
CA GLU A 371 -31.85 -20.00 -22.41
C GLU A 371 -30.44 -20.59 -22.54
N VAL A 372 -30.17 -21.63 -21.75
CA VAL A 372 -28.92 -22.40 -21.81
C VAL A 372 -29.18 -23.70 -22.55
N ARG A 373 -28.56 -23.88 -23.72
CA ARG A 373 -28.72 -25.08 -24.56
C ARG A 373 -27.68 -26.13 -24.17
N LEU A 374 -28.08 -27.15 -23.42
CA LEU A 374 -27.13 -28.14 -22.92
C LEU A 374 -26.50 -28.94 -24.07
N PRO A 375 -25.16 -29.02 -24.16
CA PRO A 375 -24.49 -29.89 -25.11
C PRO A 375 -24.49 -31.35 -24.61
N GLU A 376 -24.27 -32.29 -25.53
CA GLU A 376 -23.92 -33.67 -25.15
C GLU A 376 -22.60 -33.69 -24.34
N PRO A 377 -22.47 -34.54 -23.31
CA PRO A 377 -23.37 -35.65 -22.94
C PRO A 377 -24.51 -35.27 -21.97
N TYR A 378 -24.68 -33.99 -21.61
CA TYR A 378 -25.52 -33.57 -20.48
C TYR A 378 -27.04 -33.72 -20.70
N LEU A 379 -27.45 -34.09 -21.91
CA LEU A 379 -28.83 -34.46 -22.25
C LEU A 379 -29.16 -35.94 -21.95
N ALA A 380 -28.14 -36.78 -21.75
CA ALA A 380 -28.30 -38.23 -21.64
C ALA A 380 -28.88 -38.70 -20.29
N GLU A 381 -29.50 -39.89 -20.29
CA GLU A 381 -30.00 -40.55 -19.08
C GLU A 381 -28.87 -40.89 -18.09
N GLY A 382 -28.60 -39.96 -17.18
CA GLY A 382 -27.54 -40.09 -16.17
C GLY A 382 -27.15 -38.77 -15.52
N PHE A 383 -27.46 -37.65 -16.15
CA PHE A 383 -27.18 -36.31 -15.62
C PHE A 383 -28.39 -35.69 -14.91
N GLU A 384 -28.11 -34.76 -13.99
CA GLU A 384 -29.05 -33.81 -13.43
C GLU A 384 -28.49 -32.39 -13.52
N ILE A 385 -29.39 -31.41 -13.62
CA ILE A 385 -29.04 -30.01 -13.86
C ILE A 385 -29.53 -29.18 -12.67
N LEU A 386 -28.65 -28.36 -12.11
CA LEU A 386 -28.89 -27.58 -10.90
C LEU A 386 -28.70 -26.09 -11.20
N ASP A 387 -29.75 -25.31 -10.98
CA ASP A 387 -29.62 -23.86 -10.82
C ASP A 387 -29.06 -23.63 -9.42
N LEU A 388 -27.77 -23.28 -9.36
CA LEU A 388 -27.06 -23.07 -8.10
C LEU A 388 -27.41 -21.74 -7.45
N TYR A 389 -27.96 -20.76 -8.20
CA TYR A 389 -28.26 -19.42 -7.68
C TYR A 389 -29.61 -19.39 -6.95
N HIS A 390 -30.63 -20.04 -7.51
CA HIS A 390 -31.93 -20.24 -6.87
C HIS A 390 -31.96 -21.49 -5.98
N GLY A 391 -30.96 -22.36 -6.08
CA GLY A 391 -30.85 -23.57 -5.27
C GLY A 391 -31.90 -24.62 -5.63
N THR A 392 -32.13 -24.83 -6.92
CA THR A 392 -33.20 -25.71 -7.44
C THR A 392 -32.69 -26.68 -8.49
N LYS A 393 -33.37 -27.83 -8.61
CA LYS A 393 -33.15 -28.78 -9.71
C LYS A 393 -33.99 -28.35 -10.90
N VAL A 394 -33.38 -28.22 -12.07
CA VAL A 394 -34.04 -27.82 -13.31
C VAL A 394 -34.00 -28.97 -14.31
N SER A 395 -35.01 -29.06 -15.17
CA SER A 395 -35.07 -30.07 -16.23
C SER A 395 -34.95 -29.39 -17.59
N PRO A 396 -34.13 -29.90 -18.53
CA PRO A 396 -34.13 -29.41 -19.90
C PRO A 396 -35.49 -29.67 -20.56
N GLN A 397 -35.86 -28.78 -21.48
CA GLN A 397 -36.99 -28.94 -22.38
C GLN A 397 -36.68 -29.98 -23.47
N THR A 398 -37.67 -30.33 -24.28
CA THR A 398 -37.58 -31.38 -25.32
C THR A 398 -36.57 -31.10 -26.44
N ASP A 399 -36.03 -29.88 -26.50
CA ASP A 399 -34.99 -29.42 -27.43
C ASP A 399 -33.60 -29.26 -26.77
N GLY A 400 -33.47 -29.63 -25.49
CA GLY A 400 -32.25 -29.51 -24.69
C GLY A 400 -32.04 -28.15 -24.01
N VAL A 401 -33.02 -27.23 -24.07
CA VAL A 401 -32.91 -25.89 -23.47
C VAL A 401 -33.36 -25.87 -22.02
N VAL A 402 -32.52 -25.36 -21.13
CA VAL A 402 -32.86 -24.97 -19.76
C VAL A 402 -33.11 -23.46 -19.72
N LYS A 403 -34.25 -23.04 -19.15
CA LYS A 403 -34.54 -21.63 -18.86
C LYS A 403 -34.10 -21.28 -17.44
N LEU A 404 -33.39 -20.17 -17.28
CA LEU A 404 -32.97 -19.61 -16.00
C LEU A 404 -33.44 -18.16 -15.91
N THR A 405 -33.81 -17.70 -14.72
CA THR A 405 -33.93 -16.25 -14.47
C THR A 405 -32.58 -15.69 -14.02
N ILE A 406 -32.28 -14.45 -14.37
CA ILE A 406 -31.11 -13.72 -13.88
C ILE A 406 -31.46 -12.26 -13.65
N GLU A 407 -31.08 -11.74 -12.48
CA GLU A 407 -31.44 -10.40 -12.03
C GLU A 407 -30.67 -9.32 -12.79
N ALA A 408 -31.26 -8.13 -12.91
CA ALA A 408 -30.61 -6.94 -13.46
C ALA A 408 -29.28 -6.66 -12.75
N SER A 409 -28.20 -6.49 -13.52
CA SER A 409 -26.84 -6.29 -13.00
C SER A 409 -26.40 -7.38 -12.00
N GLY A 410 -26.82 -8.63 -12.22
CA GLY A 410 -26.64 -9.77 -11.32
C GLY A 410 -25.78 -10.90 -11.90
N ILE A 411 -25.82 -12.06 -11.24
CA ILE A 411 -25.12 -13.30 -11.63
C ILE A 411 -26.08 -14.50 -11.58
N SER A 412 -25.68 -15.60 -12.22
CA SER A 412 -26.28 -16.93 -12.01
C SER A 412 -25.23 -18.02 -12.24
N ALA A 413 -25.48 -19.24 -11.77
CA ALA A 413 -24.63 -20.40 -12.02
C ALA A 413 -25.44 -21.67 -12.27
N LEU A 414 -25.06 -22.43 -13.31
CA LEU A 414 -25.68 -23.68 -13.70
C LEU A 414 -24.67 -24.82 -13.60
N LEU A 415 -25.01 -25.91 -12.94
CA LEU A 415 -24.21 -27.15 -12.94
C LEU A 415 -24.96 -28.25 -13.70
N ALA A 416 -24.28 -28.88 -14.67
CA ALA A 416 -24.62 -30.23 -15.11
C ALA A 416 -23.70 -31.23 -14.42
N THR A 417 -24.27 -32.21 -13.72
CA THR A 417 -23.56 -33.22 -12.93
C THR A 417 -24.21 -34.60 -13.05
N THR A 418 -23.56 -35.66 -12.58
CA THR A 418 -24.14 -37.01 -12.53
C THR A 418 -25.19 -37.13 -11.43
N LYS A 419 -26.32 -37.80 -11.73
CA LYS A 419 -27.43 -38.01 -10.78
C LYS A 419 -26.95 -38.59 -9.44
N GLY A 420 -27.36 -37.95 -8.34
CA GLY A 420 -27.01 -38.32 -6.97
C GLY A 420 -25.95 -37.42 -6.33
N ALA A 421 -25.61 -36.28 -6.95
CA ALA A 421 -24.68 -35.30 -6.39
C ALA A 421 -25.24 -34.69 -5.08
N GLN A 422 -24.39 -34.51 -4.06
CA GLN A 422 -24.80 -34.15 -2.70
C GLN A 422 -24.78 -32.63 -2.45
N GLU A 423 -25.40 -31.86 -3.35
CA GLU A 423 -25.29 -30.39 -3.36
C GLU A 423 -26.28 -29.67 -2.43
N GLU A 424 -27.16 -30.38 -1.73
CA GLU A 424 -28.30 -29.76 -1.01
C GLU A 424 -27.87 -28.70 0.02
N ALA A 425 -26.67 -28.81 0.61
CA ALA A 425 -26.12 -27.79 1.49
C ALA A 425 -25.81 -26.46 0.78
N LEU A 426 -25.28 -26.50 -0.46
CA LEU A 426 -25.14 -25.30 -1.29
C LEU A 426 -26.51 -24.82 -1.76
N LEU A 427 -27.37 -25.74 -2.25
CA LEU A 427 -28.67 -25.37 -2.80
C LEU A 427 -29.53 -24.66 -1.76
N GLU A 428 -29.63 -25.18 -0.53
CA GLU A 428 -30.33 -24.50 0.57
C GLU A 428 -29.65 -23.17 0.94
N ARG A 429 -28.31 -23.10 0.99
CA ARG A 429 -27.60 -21.83 1.29
C ARG A 429 -27.88 -20.76 0.24
N MET A 430 -27.82 -21.09 -1.05
CA MET A 430 -28.08 -20.13 -2.13
C MET A 430 -29.55 -19.76 -2.20
N ARG A 431 -30.45 -20.73 -2.02
CA ARG A 431 -31.91 -20.54 -1.86
C ARG A 431 -32.27 -19.63 -0.68
N GLN A 432 -31.45 -19.55 0.37
CA GLN A 432 -31.58 -18.57 1.46
C GLN A 432 -31.07 -17.18 1.07
N LEU A 433 -29.95 -17.09 0.35
CA LEU A 433 -29.40 -15.80 -0.09
C LEU A 433 -30.28 -15.12 -1.15
N SER A 434 -30.75 -15.87 -2.15
CA SER A 434 -31.54 -15.33 -3.26
C SER A 434 -33.04 -15.07 -2.96
N GLN A 435 -33.51 -15.27 -1.71
CA GLN A 435 -34.89 -14.95 -1.32
C GLN A 435 -35.24 -13.46 -1.48
N ARG A 436 -34.28 -12.59 -1.22
CA ARG A 436 -34.38 -11.15 -1.43
C ARG A 436 -33.64 -10.79 -2.71
N ARG A 437 -34.30 -10.06 -3.60
CA ARG A 437 -33.73 -9.66 -4.89
C ARG A 437 -32.59 -8.68 -4.71
N LEU A 438 -31.57 -8.72 -5.57
CA LEU A 438 -30.45 -7.76 -5.54
C LEU A 438 -30.94 -6.31 -5.65
N ALA A 439 -32.00 -6.07 -6.43
CA ALA A 439 -32.64 -4.76 -6.58
C ALA A 439 -33.40 -4.25 -5.34
N GLU A 440 -33.55 -5.07 -4.29
CA GLU A 440 -34.11 -4.64 -3.00
C GLU A 440 -33.03 -4.16 -2.00
N PHE A 441 -31.75 -4.45 -2.26
CA PHE A 441 -30.62 -3.92 -1.48
C PHE A 441 -30.25 -2.53 -1.99
N SER A 442 -29.72 -1.67 -1.12
CA SER A 442 -29.37 -0.31 -1.52
C SER A 442 -28.07 -0.26 -2.33
N ASP A 443 -28.13 0.43 -3.46
CA ASP A 443 -27.00 0.87 -4.29
C ASP A 443 -26.49 2.27 -3.90
N LEU A 444 -27.04 2.86 -2.83
CA LEU A 444 -26.68 4.20 -2.38
C LEU A 444 -25.35 4.19 -1.61
N TRP A 445 -24.32 4.77 -2.22
CA TRP A 445 -23.06 5.02 -1.52
C TRP A 445 -23.19 6.15 -0.48
N HIS A 446 -22.46 6.01 0.62
CA HIS A 446 -22.44 6.97 1.74
C HIS A 446 -21.01 7.42 2.05
N VAL A 447 -20.79 8.74 2.14
CA VAL A 447 -19.54 9.30 2.66
C VAL A 447 -19.49 9.16 4.19
N LEU A 448 -18.38 8.67 4.72
CA LEU A 448 -18.10 8.64 6.16
C LEU A 448 -17.71 10.05 6.66
N PRO A 449 -18.47 10.69 7.58
CA PRO A 449 -18.12 12.02 8.08
C PRO A 449 -17.02 11.94 9.15
N GLN A 450 -16.02 12.81 9.02
CA GLN A 450 -14.95 12.96 10.01
C GLN A 450 -15.27 14.09 11.00
N LYS A 451 -14.59 14.06 12.15
CA LYS A 451 -14.69 15.09 13.19
C LYS A 451 -13.31 15.59 13.53
N MET A 452 -13.12 16.91 13.39
CA MET A 452 -12.05 17.64 14.08
C MET A 452 -12.20 17.43 15.60
N ASP A 453 -11.12 17.04 16.27
CA ASP A 453 -11.16 16.77 17.70
C ASP A 453 -11.13 18.05 18.54
N PRO A 454 -11.87 18.10 19.68
CA PRO A 454 -11.92 19.27 20.53
C PRO A 454 -10.59 19.46 21.26
N ARG A 455 -9.81 20.46 20.83
CA ARG A 455 -8.52 20.76 21.45
C ARG A 455 -8.69 21.31 22.88
N PRO A 456 -7.81 20.91 23.82
CA PRO A 456 -7.75 21.48 25.15
C PRO A 456 -7.53 23.00 25.11
N SER A 457 -8.29 23.73 25.92
CA SER A 457 -8.04 25.15 26.19
C SER A 457 -6.74 25.31 26.98
N SER A 458 -5.99 26.37 26.68
CA SER A 458 -4.84 26.77 27.49
C SER A 458 -5.27 27.62 28.70
N LYS A 459 -4.31 28.09 29.50
CA LYS A 459 -4.57 29.17 30.46
C LYS A 459 -4.89 30.45 29.68
N ILE A 460 -5.80 31.28 30.21
CA ILE A 460 -6.05 32.59 29.64
C ILE A 460 -4.88 33.52 30.01
N PHE A 461 -4.18 34.03 29.00
CA PHE A 461 -3.07 34.97 29.12
C PHE A 461 -3.54 36.43 29.04
N ASP A 462 -2.73 37.32 29.63
CA ASP A 462 -2.92 38.77 29.56
C ASP A 462 -2.20 39.35 28.33
N SER A 463 -2.96 39.96 27.41
CA SER A 463 -2.44 40.64 26.22
C SER A 463 -1.56 41.86 26.51
N SER A 464 -1.65 42.44 27.71
CA SER A 464 -0.81 43.59 28.10
C SER A 464 0.61 43.18 28.53
N SER A 465 0.81 41.90 28.87
CA SER A 465 2.09 41.35 29.30
C SER A 465 2.31 39.93 28.74
N PRO A 466 2.45 39.77 27.40
CA PRO A 466 2.65 38.47 26.78
C PRO A 466 3.98 37.82 27.21
N PRO A 467 4.07 36.48 27.33
CA PRO A 467 5.30 35.79 27.67
C PRO A 467 6.44 36.09 26.66
N PRO A 468 7.71 36.33 27.10
CA PRO A 468 8.80 36.73 26.20
C PRO A 468 9.18 35.71 25.10
N GLU A 469 8.73 34.46 25.20
CA GLU A 469 8.86 33.42 24.17
C GLU A 469 7.71 33.37 23.16
N MET A 470 6.62 34.10 23.39
CA MET A 470 5.43 34.12 22.55
C MET A 470 5.27 35.44 21.78
N VAL A 471 4.52 35.39 20.69
CA VAL A 471 4.07 36.52 19.88
C VAL A 471 2.58 36.68 20.07
N LEU A 472 2.13 37.91 20.40
CA LEU A 472 0.72 38.26 20.43
C LEU A 472 0.24 38.66 19.04
N LEU A 473 -0.76 37.95 18.52
CA LEU A 473 -1.51 38.37 17.34
C LEU A 473 -2.75 39.17 17.78
N PRO A 474 -3.06 40.31 17.13
CA PRO A 474 -4.28 41.06 17.39
C PRO A 474 -5.50 40.36 16.77
N ARG A 475 -6.71 40.76 17.19
CA ARG A 475 -7.95 40.32 16.53
C ARG A 475 -7.89 40.66 15.03
N MET A 476 -8.18 39.70 14.16
CA MET A 476 -8.25 39.96 12.72
C MET A 476 -9.23 39.07 11.97
N LYS A 477 -9.78 39.62 10.89
CA LYS A 477 -10.50 38.85 9.88
C LYS A 477 -9.48 38.21 8.94
N PHE A 478 -9.61 36.91 8.71
CA PHE A 478 -8.68 36.13 7.93
C PHE A 478 -9.43 35.17 7.00
N ASN A 479 -9.05 35.11 5.73
CA ASN A 479 -9.55 34.08 4.81
C ASN A 479 -8.62 32.86 4.91
N PHE A 480 -8.99 31.91 5.77
CA PHE A 480 -8.35 30.60 5.78
C PHE A 480 -8.61 29.90 4.44
N SER A 481 -7.54 29.42 3.83
CA SER A 481 -7.54 28.65 2.59
C SER A 481 -6.39 27.66 2.69
N SER A 482 -6.71 26.37 2.70
CA SER A 482 -5.71 25.30 2.76
C SER A 482 -6.12 24.09 1.93
N SER A 483 -5.14 23.45 1.29
CA SER A 483 -5.30 22.31 0.42
C SER A 483 -4.33 21.18 0.79
N GLY A 484 -4.80 19.93 0.84
CA GLY A 484 -3.97 18.76 1.11
C GLY A 484 -2.96 18.45 -0.02
N THR A 485 -1.74 18.05 0.35
CA THR A 485 -0.63 17.77 -0.58
C THR A 485 -0.56 16.33 -1.09
N GLU A 486 -1.47 15.45 -0.67
CA GLU A 486 -1.41 14.00 -0.91
C GLU A 486 -1.38 13.68 -2.42
N PHE A 487 -0.53 12.77 -2.86
CA PHE A 487 -0.28 12.56 -4.31
C PHE A 487 -1.49 12.01 -5.08
N GLU A 488 -2.30 11.14 -4.46
CA GLU A 488 -3.51 10.57 -5.06
C GLU A 488 -4.79 11.08 -4.37
N GLY A 489 -5.94 11.01 -5.04
CA GLY A 489 -7.23 11.47 -4.52
C GLY A 489 -7.74 12.81 -5.08
N GLY A 490 -7.24 13.26 -6.23
CA GLY A 490 -7.93 14.24 -7.09
C GLY A 490 -7.03 15.22 -7.83
N CYS A 491 -7.60 15.97 -8.78
CA CYS A 491 -6.85 17.00 -9.51
C CYS A 491 -6.54 18.22 -8.61
N ASP A 492 -5.28 18.63 -8.56
CA ASP A 492 -4.95 20.05 -8.33
C ASP A 492 -4.96 20.78 -9.69
N PRO A 493 -5.80 21.82 -9.89
CA PRO A 493 -5.81 22.60 -11.13
C PRO A 493 -4.49 23.32 -11.45
N ALA A 494 -3.56 23.46 -10.49
CA ALA A 494 -2.21 23.97 -10.75
C ALA A 494 -1.28 22.91 -11.38
N ASP A 495 -1.58 21.63 -11.18
CA ASP A 495 -0.78 20.48 -11.63
C ASP A 495 -1.41 19.76 -12.84
N ASP A 496 -2.40 20.39 -13.47
CA ASP A 496 -3.05 19.94 -14.71
C ASP A 496 -2.63 20.82 -15.92
N PRO A 497 -1.39 20.68 -16.43
CA PRO A 497 -0.93 21.41 -17.62
C PRO A 497 -1.58 20.94 -18.93
N ASN A 498 -2.54 19.99 -18.86
CA ASN A 498 -3.22 19.40 -20.01
C ASN A 498 -4.71 19.79 -20.11
N ASP A 499 -5.22 20.64 -19.20
CA ASP A 499 -6.62 21.10 -19.16
C ASP A 499 -7.65 19.95 -19.09
N ILE A 500 -7.30 18.86 -18.41
CA ILE A 500 -8.17 17.68 -18.24
C ILE A 500 -9.30 17.97 -17.25
N CYS A 501 -9.01 18.77 -16.21
CA CYS A 501 -9.87 18.93 -15.05
C CYS A 501 -10.66 20.26 -15.05
N CYS A 502 -10.11 21.44 -15.46
CA CYS A 502 -10.84 22.70 -15.20
C CYS A 502 -10.52 24.05 -15.93
N LYS A 503 -10.34 24.16 -17.26
CA LYS A 503 -10.99 25.18 -18.17
C LYS A 503 -10.37 25.35 -19.59
N SER A 504 -11.21 25.07 -20.58
CA SER A 504 -11.27 25.85 -21.84
C SER A 504 -12.69 26.06 -22.37
N LYS A 505 -13.49 25.00 -22.54
CA LYS A 505 -14.81 25.07 -23.22
C LYS A 505 -16.00 25.63 -22.43
N CYS A 506 -15.86 25.87 -21.12
CA CYS A 506 -16.99 26.31 -20.29
C CYS A 506 -17.50 27.74 -20.60
N VAL A 507 -16.71 28.57 -21.28
CA VAL A 507 -17.05 29.98 -21.53
C VAL A 507 -17.91 30.16 -22.78
N GLU A 508 -17.80 29.28 -23.78
CA GLU A 508 -18.47 29.43 -25.08
C GLU A 508 -19.97 29.08 -25.07
N HIS A 509 -20.49 28.49 -23.98
CA HIS A 509 -21.85 27.91 -23.93
C HIS A 509 -22.76 28.46 -22.81
N GLY A 510 -22.33 29.50 -22.08
CA GLY A 510 -23.22 30.50 -21.47
C GLY A 510 -24.39 30.03 -20.58
N GLY A 511 -24.28 28.91 -19.88
CA GLY A 511 -25.36 28.32 -19.07
C GLY A 511 -25.07 28.28 -17.55
N PRO A 512 -26.09 28.38 -16.66
CA PRO A 512 -25.91 28.28 -15.21
C PRO A 512 -25.53 26.88 -14.69
N SER A 513 -25.41 25.88 -15.57
CA SER A 513 -25.23 24.47 -15.25
C SER A 513 -23.99 23.89 -15.95
N CYS A 514 -22.80 24.35 -15.57
CA CYS A 514 -21.55 23.69 -15.94
C CYS A 514 -21.42 22.36 -15.17
N GLN A 515 -21.92 21.27 -15.76
CA GLN A 515 -21.59 19.90 -15.34
C GLN A 515 -20.24 19.52 -15.96
N CYS A 516 -19.15 19.76 -15.25
CA CYS A 516 -17.82 19.26 -15.66
C CYS A 516 -17.79 17.73 -15.57
N GLY A 517 -17.15 17.09 -16.54
CA GLY A 517 -17.11 15.62 -16.67
C GLY A 517 -16.32 14.89 -15.58
N VAL A 518 -15.40 15.58 -14.90
CA VAL A 518 -14.83 15.12 -13.63
C VAL A 518 -15.88 15.40 -12.55
N VAL A 519 -16.61 14.36 -12.15
CA VAL A 519 -17.79 14.52 -11.29
C VAL A 519 -17.33 14.89 -9.89
N GLN A 520 -17.76 16.07 -9.40
CA GLN A 520 -17.39 16.56 -8.05
C GLN A 520 -17.68 15.57 -6.91
N LEU A 521 -18.58 14.60 -7.14
CA LEU A 521 -18.95 13.51 -6.23
C LEU A 521 -17.78 12.59 -5.84
N GLU A 522 -16.72 12.49 -6.64
CA GLU A 522 -15.64 11.51 -6.43
C GLU A 522 -14.58 11.96 -5.41
N TYR A 523 -14.51 13.25 -5.08
CA TYR A 523 -13.57 13.81 -4.09
C TYR A 523 -14.06 13.73 -2.62
N PHE A 524 -15.24 13.14 -2.38
CA PHE A 524 -15.86 13.15 -1.05
C PHE A 524 -15.23 12.08 -0.15
N GLY A 525 -14.72 12.51 1.01
CA GLY A 525 -14.00 11.66 1.95
C GLY A 525 -12.48 11.76 1.85
N VAL A 526 -11.94 12.49 0.87
CA VAL A 526 -10.49 12.73 0.75
C VAL A 526 -10.07 13.76 1.80
N ASP A 527 -8.88 13.60 2.37
CA ASP A 527 -8.31 14.53 3.35
C ASP A 527 -9.14 14.61 4.65
N VAL A 528 -9.44 15.80 5.21
CA VAL A 528 -10.11 15.98 6.52
C VAL A 528 -11.44 16.75 6.43
N GLN A 529 -12.18 16.82 7.55
CA GLN A 529 -13.44 17.58 7.66
C GLN A 529 -13.39 18.63 8.78
N PHE A 530 -13.39 19.92 8.44
CA PHE A 530 -13.53 21.00 9.42
C PHE A 530 -14.98 21.19 9.88
N PRO A 531 -15.24 21.81 11.05
CA PRO A 531 -16.59 21.96 11.62
C PRO A 531 -17.60 22.79 10.79
N TRP A 532 -17.18 23.40 9.69
CA TRP A 532 -18.03 24.17 8.77
C TRP A 532 -18.28 23.44 7.42
N GLU A 533 -17.64 22.31 7.18
CA GLU A 533 -17.81 21.43 6.01
C GLU A 533 -18.82 20.30 6.31
N ASP A 534 -19.60 19.85 5.31
CA ASP A 534 -20.62 18.80 5.50
C ASP A 534 -20.12 17.35 5.24
N ARG A 535 -18.83 17.19 4.89
CA ARG A 535 -18.09 15.95 4.61
C ARG A 535 -16.57 16.22 4.70
N PRO A 536 -15.69 15.21 4.60
CA PRO A 536 -14.25 15.44 4.37
C PRO A 536 -13.97 15.80 2.91
N GLU A 537 -13.10 16.78 2.66
CA GLU A 537 -12.63 17.16 1.31
C GLU A 537 -11.27 17.87 1.33
N ARG A 538 -10.45 17.65 0.28
CA ARG A 538 -9.06 18.16 0.12
C ARG A 538 -8.88 19.68 0.26
N ASN A 539 -9.92 20.49 0.11
CA ASN A 539 -9.79 21.94 -0.07
C ASN A 539 -10.69 22.72 0.90
N HIS A 540 -10.11 23.26 1.96
CA HIS A 540 -10.81 23.98 3.02
C HIS A 540 -10.77 25.49 2.79
N GLY A 541 -11.92 26.15 2.91
CA GLY A 541 -12.04 27.61 2.71
C GLY A 541 -13.01 28.25 3.68
N LYS A 542 -12.51 29.20 4.50
CA LYS A 542 -13.36 29.90 5.48
C LYS A 542 -12.88 31.32 5.81
N SER A 543 -13.78 32.29 5.68
CA SER A 543 -13.62 33.59 6.33
C SER A 543 -13.84 33.45 7.84
N LEU A 544 -12.79 33.71 8.61
CA LEU A 544 -12.76 33.64 10.08
C LEU A 544 -12.60 35.05 10.66
N ASP A 545 -13.17 35.28 11.85
CA ASP A 545 -12.91 36.46 12.68
C ASP A 545 -12.22 35.95 13.96
N LEU A 546 -10.89 35.95 13.92
CA LEU A 546 -10.04 35.34 14.94
C LEU A 546 -9.81 36.35 16.07
N GLY A 547 -10.10 35.94 17.30
CA GLY A 547 -9.74 36.68 18.52
C GLY A 547 -8.23 36.91 18.64
N PRO A 548 -7.77 37.83 19.51
CA PRO A 548 -6.36 37.89 19.86
C PRO A 548 -5.91 36.54 20.45
N PHE A 549 -4.72 36.09 20.08
CA PHE A 549 -4.12 34.86 20.59
C PHE A 549 -2.60 34.95 20.62
N LEU A 550 -1.97 34.07 21.39
CA LEU A 550 -0.52 33.94 21.46
C LEU A 550 -0.05 32.71 20.67
N ILE A 551 1.09 32.81 20.01
CA ILE A 551 1.81 31.65 19.45
C ILE A 551 3.28 31.69 19.88
N ASP A 552 3.89 30.54 20.14
CA ASP A 552 5.32 30.45 20.40
C ASP A 552 6.08 30.96 19.17
N ARG A 553 6.96 31.96 19.40
CA ARG A 553 7.77 32.58 18.36
C ARG A 553 8.66 31.57 17.64
N ASP A 554 9.12 30.59 18.39
CA ASP A 554 10.14 29.62 18.04
C ASP A 554 9.56 28.20 18.12
N LEU A 555 10.22 27.22 17.48
CA LEU A 555 9.93 25.81 17.70
C LEU A 555 10.41 25.38 19.10
N VAL A 556 9.73 24.41 19.71
CA VAL A 556 10.19 23.84 21.00
C VAL A 556 11.54 23.14 20.78
N THR A 557 12.57 23.56 21.51
CA THR A 557 13.93 23.01 21.35
C THR A 557 14.17 21.78 22.22
N ASN A 558 15.21 21.01 21.91
CA ASN A 558 15.65 19.91 22.78
C ASN A 558 15.98 20.39 24.21
N ALA A 559 16.53 21.60 24.39
CA ALA A 559 16.75 22.18 25.71
C ALA A 559 15.45 22.46 26.47
N ASP A 560 14.39 22.84 25.78
CA ASP A 560 13.09 23.13 26.39
C ASP A 560 12.38 21.83 26.79
N TYR A 561 12.42 20.83 25.91
CA TYR A 561 11.89 19.50 26.20
C TYR A 561 12.65 18.82 27.35
N LEU A 562 13.97 18.98 27.45
CA LEU A 562 14.75 18.48 28.60
C LEU A 562 14.33 19.15 29.92
N ARG A 563 14.04 20.46 29.92
CA ARG A 563 13.50 21.15 31.11
C ARG A 563 12.11 20.64 31.48
N TYR A 564 11.25 20.38 30.48
CA TYR A 564 9.95 19.74 30.69
C TYR A 564 10.09 18.33 31.31
N LEU A 565 10.93 17.45 30.77
CA LEU A 565 11.12 16.10 31.32
C LEU A 565 11.62 16.14 32.77
N ASN A 566 12.62 16.98 33.06
CA ASN A 566 13.16 17.13 34.41
C ASN A 566 12.16 17.74 35.42
N ALA A 567 11.23 18.59 34.96
CA ALA A 567 10.24 19.24 35.82
C ALA A 567 8.93 18.44 35.98
N SER A 568 8.55 17.64 34.97
CA SER A 568 7.33 16.83 34.97
C SER A 568 7.55 15.40 35.49
N GLY A 569 8.76 14.86 35.37
CA GLY A 569 9.04 13.44 35.57
C GLY A 569 8.43 12.54 34.50
N TYR A 570 8.05 13.09 33.34
CA TYR A 570 7.44 12.31 32.26
C TYR A 570 8.40 11.25 31.69
N SER A 571 7.86 10.06 31.50
CA SER A 571 8.46 8.95 30.76
C SER A 571 7.32 8.24 30.03
N PRO A 572 7.48 7.88 28.75
CA PRO A 572 6.43 7.16 28.03
C PRO A 572 6.33 5.69 28.50
N ALA A 573 5.20 5.05 28.20
CA ALA A 573 4.98 3.63 28.49
C ALA A 573 5.70 2.72 27.48
N ASP A 574 5.72 3.11 26.20
CA ASP A 574 6.59 2.54 25.18
C ASP A 574 7.66 3.58 24.82
N ASN A 575 8.94 3.19 24.84
CA ASN A 575 10.08 4.06 24.51
C ASN A 575 10.61 3.81 23.08
N PHE A 576 9.94 3.00 22.26
CA PHE A 576 10.31 2.81 20.86
C PHE A 576 10.25 4.15 20.11
N ASN A 577 11.30 4.45 19.35
CA ASN A 577 11.59 5.75 18.73
C ASN A 577 11.61 6.99 19.65
N PHE A 578 11.24 6.93 20.94
CA PHE A 578 11.14 8.13 21.80
C PHE A 578 12.49 8.84 21.94
N LEU A 579 12.56 10.07 21.41
CA LEU A 579 13.78 10.88 21.37
C LEU A 579 14.99 10.12 20.79
N LYS A 580 14.77 9.28 19.76
CA LYS A 580 15.77 8.43 19.06
C LYS A 580 17.10 9.14 18.74
N HIS A 581 17.07 10.46 18.55
CA HIS A 581 18.22 11.31 18.22
C HIS A 581 19.06 11.77 19.42
N TRP A 582 18.60 11.56 20.67
CA TRP A 582 19.31 11.94 21.90
C TRP A 582 20.39 10.94 22.31
N GLN A 583 21.25 11.34 23.25
CA GLN A 583 22.18 10.47 23.97
C GLN A 583 21.63 10.17 25.38
N THR A 584 22.32 9.31 26.13
CA THR A 584 21.86 8.82 27.45
C THR A 584 21.66 9.97 28.47
N GLY A 585 20.41 10.43 28.58
CA GLY A 585 19.98 11.48 29.53
C GLY A 585 19.83 12.90 28.95
N GLY A 586 20.03 13.11 27.64
CA GLY A 586 19.87 14.44 27.05
C GLY A 586 20.21 14.51 25.54
N PRO A 587 19.98 15.67 24.88
CA PRO A 587 20.43 15.88 23.51
C PRO A 587 21.96 15.77 23.38
N LYS A 588 22.42 15.54 22.16
CA LYS A 588 23.85 15.61 21.80
C LYS A 588 24.38 17.04 22.09
N PRO A 589 25.62 17.20 22.56
CA PRO A 589 26.22 18.54 22.71
C PRO A 589 26.22 19.31 21.39
N GLY A 590 25.64 20.51 21.37
CA GLY A 590 25.41 21.33 20.17
C GLY A 590 24.00 21.22 19.56
N ASP A 591 23.22 20.19 19.93
CA ASP A 591 21.84 19.98 19.44
C ASP A 591 20.77 20.59 20.38
N GLU A 592 21.17 21.26 21.46
CA GLU A 592 20.28 21.84 22.47
C GLU A 592 19.30 22.87 21.89
N GLN A 593 19.69 23.54 20.80
CA GLN A 593 18.89 24.57 20.10
C GLN A 593 18.32 24.09 18.76
N LYS A 594 18.42 22.80 18.44
CA LYS A 594 17.58 22.19 17.40
C LYS A 594 16.15 21.99 17.93
N PRO A 595 15.13 21.99 17.04
CA PRO A 595 13.79 21.52 17.38
C PRO A 595 13.83 20.13 18.02
N VAL A 596 12.93 19.87 18.97
CA VAL A 596 12.67 18.50 19.43
C VAL A 596 11.83 17.76 18.38
N VAL A 597 12.21 16.53 18.12
CA VAL A 597 11.62 15.58 17.15
C VAL A 597 11.57 14.19 17.77
N ASN A 598 11.10 13.17 17.05
CA ASN A 598 10.94 11.81 17.55
C ASN A 598 9.99 11.73 18.77
N ILE A 599 8.88 12.49 18.71
CA ILE A 599 7.79 12.52 19.70
C ILE A 599 6.42 12.41 18.99
N GLY A 600 5.47 11.73 19.62
CA GLY A 600 4.09 11.58 19.12
C GLY A 600 3.23 12.83 19.36
N PHE A 601 2.06 12.89 18.72
CA PHE A 601 1.15 14.03 18.81
C PHE A 601 0.72 14.34 20.26
N GLU A 602 0.38 13.31 21.03
CA GLU A 602 -0.03 13.44 22.43
C GLU A 602 1.11 13.84 23.37
N GLU A 603 2.37 13.60 22.97
CA GLU A 603 3.55 14.01 23.73
C GLU A 603 3.82 15.52 23.56
N ALA A 604 3.61 16.04 22.34
CA ALA A 604 3.63 17.47 22.04
C ALA A 604 2.49 18.23 22.74
N GLU A 605 1.26 17.72 22.70
CA GLU A 605 0.13 18.33 23.41
C GLU A 605 0.36 18.36 24.95
N ARG A 606 0.87 17.26 25.51
CA ARG A 606 1.21 17.14 26.95
C ARG A 606 2.28 18.14 27.38
N TYR A 607 3.29 18.40 26.55
CA TYR A 607 4.27 19.47 26.79
C TYR A 607 3.58 20.85 26.84
N CYS A 608 2.73 21.18 25.86
CA CYS A 608 2.05 22.47 25.84
C CYS A 608 1.17 22.65 27.09
N LEU A 609 0.39 21.63 27.43
CA LEU A 609 -0.49 21.61 28.62
C LEU A 609 0.29 21.78 29.94
N PHE A 610 1.49 21.21 30.07
CA PHE A 610 2.32 21.38 31.26
C PHE A 610 2.65 22.85 31.54
N TYR A 611 2.98 23.63 30.51
CA TYR A 611 3.17 25.07 30.64
C TYR A 611 1.85 25.86 30.72
N GLY A 612 0.71 25.21 30.45
CA GLY A 612 -0.61 25.83 30.36
C GLY A 612 -0.83 26.55 29.02
N LYS A 613 -0.20 26.04 27.97
CA LYS A 613 -0.41 26.36 26.55
C LYS A 613 -1.22 25.21 25.90
N ARG A 614 -1.47 25.30 24.60
CA ARG A 614 -2.06 24.23 23.75
C ARG A 614 -1.30 24.15 22.43
N LEU A 615 -1.64 23.20 21.53
CA LEU A 615 -1.18 23.28 20.14
C LEU A 615 -1.91 24.42 19.37
N PRO A 616 -1.33 24.98 18.29
CA PRO A 616 -1.99 25.94 17.41
C PRO A 616 -2.96 25.24 16.44
N HIS A 617 -4.07 25.88 16.12
CA HIS A 617 -4.92 25.45 14.99
C HIS A 617 -4.18 25.67 13.66
N SER A 618 -4.50 24.89 12.65
CA SER A 618 -3.99 25.04 11.28
C SER A 618 -4.21 26.47 10.74
N TYR A 619 -5.38 27.07 11.01
CA TYR A 619 -5.69 28.46 10.66
C TYR A 619 -4.95 29.50 11.53
N GLU A 620 -4.68 29.22 12.81
CA GLU A 620 -3.87 30.09 13.69
C GLU A 620 -2.41 30.09 13.25
N TRP A 621 -1.87 28.90 12.94
CA TRP A 621 -0.55 28.72 12.36
C TRP A 621 -0.44 29.43 11.02
N GLN A 622 -1.46 29.30 10.15
CA GLN A 622 -1.47 29.94 8.84
C GLN A 622 -1.45 31.46 8.96
N VAL A 623 -2.33 32.06 9.78
CA VAL A 623 -2.34 33.52 9.92
C VAL A 623 -1.06 34.04 10.58
N ALA A 624 -0.46 33.30 11.53
CA ALA A 624 0.83 33.64 12.13
C ALA A 624 2.02 33.59 11.15
N ALA A 625 1.89 32.86 10.04
CA ALA A 625 2.88 32.78 8.98
C ALA A 625 2.60 33.76 7.81
N GLN A 626 1.33 33.90 7.43
CA GLN A 626 0.88 34.59 6.23
C GLN A 626 0.56 36.07 6.46
N GLY A 627 0.01 36.42 7.62
CA GLY A 627 -0.61 37.73 7.79
C GLY A 627 -1.86 37.93 6.90
N PRO A 628 -2.31 39.18 6.72
CA PRO A 628 -3.58 39.49 6.08
C PRO A 628 -3.53 39.60 4.54
N ASP A 629 -2.33 39.51 3.92
CA ASP A 629 -2.14 39.79 2.48
C ASP A 629 -2.21 38.56 1.57
N GLY A 630 -2.25 37.34 2.13
CA GLY A 630 -2.44 36.11 1.36
C GLY A 630 -1.16 35.53 0.72
N ARG A 631 0.03 36.05 1.07
CA ARG A 631 1.33 35.60 0.55
C ARG A 631 1.54 34.08 0.53
N LYS A 632 2.24 33.55 -0.48
CA LYS A 632 2.54 32.10 -0.58
C LYS A 632 3.52 31.57 0.48
N TYR A 633 4.50 32.37 0.89
CA TYR A 633 5.54 32.02 1.89
C TYR A 633 5.65 33.13 2.94
N PRO A 634 6.20 32.89 4.16
CA PRO A 634 6.29 33.92 5.20
C PRO A 634 6.97 35.22 4.75
N TRP A 635 7.94 35.10 3.83
CA TRP A 635 8.73 36.20 3.28
C TRP A 635 8.16 36.83 1.99
N GLY A 636 7.07 36.30 1.40
CA GLY A 636 6.46 36.81 0.16
C GLY A 636 6.01 35.70 -0.79
N ASP A 637 5.80 36.03 -2.06
CA ASP A 637 5.20 35.11 -3.06
C ASP A 637 6.20 34.28 -3.88
N HIS A 638 7.50 34.51 -3.70
CA HIS A 638 8.56 33.79 -4.40
C HIS A 638 9.40 32.96 -3.42
N TRP A 639 9.77 31.76 -3.83
CA TRP A 639 10.63 30.87 -3.05
C TRP A 639 12.05 31.46 -2.91
N ASP A 640 12.52 31.64 -1.67
CA ASP A 640 13.91 32.01 -1.37
C ASP A 640 14.60 30.85 -0.63
N PRO A 641 15.55 30.13 -1.27
CA PRO A 641 16.26 29.02 -0.63
C PRO A 641 17.21 29.47 0.50
N ALA A 642 17.43 30.78 0.71
CA ALA A 642 18.14 31.32 1.87
C ALA A 642 17.19 31.75 3.02
N ALA A 643 15.88 31.50 2.89
CA ALA A 643 14.89 31.68 3.96
C ALA A 643 14.57 30.39 4.74
N VAL A 644 15.16 29.26 4.34
CA VAL A 644 14.94 27.92 4.91
C VAL A 644 16.25 27.15 5.05
N PRO A 645 16.31 26.11 5.90
CA PRO A 645 17.39 25.13 5.84
C PRO A 645 17.52 24.48 4.45
N PRO A 646 18.75 24.23 3.96
CA PRO A 646 18.96 23.42 2.77
C PRO A 646 18.53 21.96 3.04
N PRO A 647 18.24 21.13 2.02
CA PRO A 647 17.84 19.73 2.21
C PRO A 647 18.79 18.92 3.13
N GLY A 648 18.24 17.94 3.86
CA GLY A 648 19.01 17.07 4.74
C GLY A 648 18.13 16.28 5.72
N HIS A 649 18.72 15.36 6.49
CA HIS A 649 17.99 14.48 7.42
C HIS A 649 17.69 15.15 8.78
N ASP A 650 18.73 15.52 9.53
CA ASP A 650 18.56 16.14 10.86
C ASP A 650 18.00 17.59 10.78
N PRO A 651 17.14 18.03 11.72
CA PRO A 651 16.76 19.43 11.87
C PRO A 651 17.95 20.38 12.07
N GLU A 652 17.81 21.65 11.68
CA GLU A 652 18.79 22.70 11.98
C GLU A 652 18.43 23.52 13.23
N ILE A 653 19.43 24.18 13.81
CA ILE A 653 19.25 25.11 14.94
C ILE A 653 18.28 26.24 14.57
N ILE A 654 17.33 26.53 15.46
CA ILE A 654 16.31 27.57 15.26
C ILE A 654 16.91 28.98 15.04
N ARG A 655 16.14 29.87 14.41
CA ARG A 655 16.49 31.27 14.11
C ARG A 655 17.69 31.49 13.17
N LYS A 656 18.33 30.42 12.69
CA LYS A 656 19.48 30.49 11.77
C LYS A 656 19.12 31.20 10.45
N HIS A 657 17.89 31.00 9.96
CA HIS A 657 17.41 31.51 8.68
C HIS A 657 16.49 32.72 8.88
N GLN A 658 17.04 33.86 9.31
CA GLN A 658 16.26 35.05 9.70
C GLN A 658 15.37 35.63 8.57
N LYS A 659 15.69 35.35 7.30
CA LYS A 659 14.79 35.66 6.17
C LYS A 659 13.45 34.92 6.23
N GLY A 660 13.40 33.75 6.87
CA GLY A 660 12.20 32.91 7.02
C GLY A 660 11.18 33.42 8.05
N THR A 661 11.45 34.56 8.69
CA THR A 661 10.61 35.15 9.73
C THR A 661 9.32 35.72 9.15
N SER A 662 8.17 35.43 9.77
CA SER A 662 6.89 36.02 9.35
C SER A 662 6.74 37.50 9.73
N VAL A 663 5.71 38.16 9.20
CA VAL A 663 5.36 39.56 9.52
C VAL A 663 5.10 39.83 11.01
N PHE A 664 4.85 38.78 11.81
CA PHE A 664 4.66 38.88 13.27
C PHE A 664 5.92 38.50 14.07
N GLY A 665 7.06 38.25 13.41
CA GLY A 665 8.31 37.89 14.08
C GLY A 665 8.44 36.41 14.44
N VAL A 666 7.61 35.53 13.86
CA VAL A 666 7.63 34.07 14.13
C VAL A 666 8.66 33.39 13.23
N HIS A 667 9.58 32.61 13.82
CA HIS A 667 10.69 31.94 13.14
C HIS A 667 10.37 30.48 12.78
N ASP A 668 11.17 29.90 11.87
CA ASP A 668 11.17 28.46 11.53
C ASP A 668 9.78 27.90 11.20
N LEU A 669 8.99 28.67 10.44
CA LEU A 669 7.67 28.23 9.98
C LEU A 669 7.77 27.26 8.81
N ILE A 670 8.61 27.54 7.81
CA ILE A 670 8.82 26.66 6.64
C ILE A 670 10.17 25.93 6.73
N GLY A 671 10.16 24.64 6.38
CA GLY A 671 11.34 23.92 5.88
C GLY A 671 12.36 23.44 6.90
N ASN A 672 12.08 23.48 8.21
CA ASN A 672 12.95 22.87 9.22
C ASN A 672 12.36 21.52 9.68
N VAL A 673 11.17 21.57 10.29
CA VAL A 673 10.35 20.42 10.69
C VAL A 673 8.88 20.67 10.38
N TRP A 674 8.16 19.61 10.04
CA TRP A 674 6.70 19.66 10.06
C TRP A 674 6.22 19.93 11.50
N GLN A 675 5.10 20.65 11.63
CA GLN A 675 4.55 21.09 12.90
C GLN A 675 3.13 20.52 13.09
N TYR A 676 2.92 19.81 14.20
CA TYR A 676 1.60 19.34 14.63
C TYR A 676 0.63 20.51 14.84
N THR A 677 -0.62 20.38 14.34
CA THR A 677 -1.69 21.36 14.57
C THR A 677 -2.98 20.72 15.07
N ASP A 678 -3.91 20.42 14.17
CA ASP A 678 -5.24 19.87 14.45
C ASP A 678 -5.28 18.35 14.27
N SER A 679 -6.10 17.66 15.06
CA SER A 679 -6.38 16.23 14.93
C SER A 679 -7.81 15.99 14.45
N PHE A 680 -8.01 14.91 13.69
CA PHE A 680 -9.27 14.50 13.09
C PHE A 680 -9.45 12.99 13.21
N ARG A 681 -10.71 12.51 13.28
CA ARG A 681 -11.04 11.08 13.30
C ARG A 681 -12.41 10.73 12.75
N ASP A 682 -12.53 9.49 12.31
CA ASP A 682 -13.77 8.78 12.06
C ASP A 682 -13.71 7.37 12.71
N GLU A 683 -14.48 6.41 12.22
CA GLU A 683 -14.53 5.03 12.73
C GLU A 683 -13.37 4.15 12.24
N HIS A 684 -12.69 4.55 11.16
CA HIS A 684 -11.58 3.84 10.51
C HIS A 684 -10.23 4.55 10.63
N THR A 685 -10.17 5.87 10.89
CA THR A 685 -8.91 6.60 10.98
C THR A 685 -8.83 7.62 12.11
N ARG A 686 -7.59 7.91 12.50
CA ARG A 686 -7.18 9.10 13.24
C ARG A 686 -6.02 9.73 12.47
N ALA A 687 -6.05 11.04 12.27
CA ALA A 687 -5.00 11.77 11.56
C ALA A 687 -4.75 13.13 12.19
N VAL A 688 -3.63 13.75 11.82
CA VAL A 688 -3.29 15.15 12.16
C VAL A 688 -2.92 15.93 10.92
N LEU A 689 -3.25 17.22 10.93
CA LEU A 689 -2.73 18.15 9.94
C LEU A 689 -1.36 18.66 10.37
N LEU A 690 -0.40 18.49 9.46
CA LEU A 690 0.96 18.97 9.58
C LEU A 690 1.18 20.20 8.71
N ARG A 691 1.96 21.15 9.24
CA ARG A 691 2.26 22.42 8.58
C ARG A 691 3.76 22.65 8.47
N GLY A 692 4.19 23.39 7.46
CA GLY A 692 5.54 23.95 7.35
C GLY A 692 6.56 23.16 6.53
N SER A 693 6.40 21.84 6.35
CA SER A 693 7.41 20.94 5.76
C SER A 693 8.71 20.82 6.58
N SER A 694 9.38 19.67 6.47
CA SER A 694 10.78 19.53 6.85
C SER A 694 11.73 19.91 5.71
N ARG A 695 13.03 19.91 6.02
CA ARG A 695 14.16 19.82 5.08
C ARG A 695 14.46 18.39 4.60
N TYR A 696 13.92 17.37 5.28
CA TYR A 696 13.92 16.03 4.73
C TYR A 696 12.98 15.97 3.52
N ASN A 697 13.46 15.35 2.46
CA ASN A 697 12.83 15.35 1.15
C ASN A 697 13.36 14.14 0.38
N PRO A 698 12.76 12.94 0.55
CA PRO A 698 13.15 11.76 -0.20
C PRO A 698 13.02 12.04 -1.71
N GLN A 699 13.96 11.52 -2.48
CA GLN A 699 13.97 11.63 -3.94
C GLN A 699 14.05 10.22 -4.52
N VAL A 700 13.02 9.84 -5.27
CA VAL A 700 12.98 8.53 -5.94
C VAL A 700 14.20 8.34 -6.82
N SER A 701 14.62 7.08 -6.97
CA SER A 701 15.64 6.70 -7.94
C SER A 701 15.27 7.17 -9.35
N GLU A 702 16.28 7.57 -10.13
CA GLU A 702 16.15 7.92 -11.56
C GLU A 702 15.54 6.77 -12.40
N ALA A 703 15.47 5.54 -11.84
CA ALA A 703 14.82 4.37 -12.42
C ALA A 703 13.28 4.46 -12.56
N PHE A 704 12.60 5.40 -11.87
CA PHE A 704 11.15 5.62 -11.98
C PHE A 704 10.80 7.01 -12.58
N PRO A 705 11.06 7.26 -13.88
CA PRO A 705 10.94 8.58 -14.51
C PRO A 705 9.51 9.04 -14.85
N SER A 706 8.47 8.39 -14.34
CA SER A 706 7.07 8.72 -14.64
C SER A 706 6.58 9.95 -13.87
N LEU A 707 6.02 10.93 -14.60
CA LEU A 707 5.26 12.10 -14.13
C LEU A 707 6.04 13.27 -13.50
N HIS A 708 6.86 13.93 -14.31
CA HIS A 708 6.94 15.41 -14.50
C HIS A 708 6.93 16.41 -13.29
N GLN A 709 7.14 15.98 -12.05
CA GLN A 709 7.35 16.87 -10.88
C GLN A 709 8.64 16.55 -10.13
N SER A 710 9.19 17.54 -9.42
CA SER A 710 10.46 17.43 -8.70
C SER A 710 10.39 16.76 -7.32
N VAL A 711 9.21 16.29 -6.89
CA VAL A 711 9.05 15.53 -5.65
C VAL A 711 7.99 14.43 -5.80
N ASN A 712 8.35 13.36 -6.53
CA ASN A 712 7.45 12.24 -6.81
C ASN A 712 7.37 11.26 -5.62
N TRP A 713 6.86 11.70 -4.47
CA TRP A 713 6.79 10.88 -3.24
C TRP A 713 5.48 11.10 -2.46
N TYR A 714 4.96 10.03 -1.85
CA TYR A 714 3.62 9.98 -1.24
C TYR A 714 3.43 10.84 0.02
N PHE A 715 4.53 11.26 0.67
CA PHE A 715 4.52 12.28 1.73
C PHE A 715 5.27 13.55 1.27
N PRO A 716 4.69 14.39 0.39
CA PRO A 716 5.40 15.52 -0.22
C PRO A 716 5.47 16.77 0.68
N PRO A 717 6.42 17.69 0.41
CA PRO A 717 6.71 18.84 1.26
C PRO A 717 5.70 19.99 1.09
N ALA A 718 4.81 20.18 2.09
CA ALA A 718 3.89 21.32 2.18
C ALA A 718 4.61 22.66 2.45
N ARG A 719 5.22 23.25 1.41
CA ARG A 719 6.02 24.49 1.47
C ARG A 719 5.23 25.80 1.38
N GLU A 720 4.10 25.81 0.66
CA GLU A 720 3.25 27.00 0.56
C GLU A 720 2.30 27.12 1.77
N LEU A 721 1.98 28.34 2.18
CA LEU A 721 1.15 28.63 3.37
C LEU A 721 -0.34 28.27 3.19
N ASN A 722 -0.77 27.93 1.98
CA ASN A 722 -2.07 27.34 1.68
C ASN A 722 -2.01 25.82 1.46
N LYS A 723 -0.90 25.15 1.81
CA LYS A 723 -0.74 23.69 1.72
C LYS A 723 -0.51 23.07 3.11
N HIS A 724 -0.94 21.83 3.27
CA HIS A 724 -0.69 21.01 4.48
C HIS A 724 -0.48 19.54 4.10
N SER A 725 -0.01 18.72 5.03
CA SER A 725 0.09 17.26 4.83
C SER A 725 -0.71 16.52 5.92
N LYS A 726 -1.50 15.50 5.55
CA LYS A 726 -2.26 14.64 6.47
C LYS A 726 -1.40 13.46 6.93
N TYR A 727 -1.16 13.33 8.24
CA TYR A 727 -0.35 12.25 8.83
C TYR A 727 -1.23 11.32 9.69
N PHE A 728 -1.14 10.00 9.48
CA PHE A 728 -1.98 9.02 10.17
C PHE A 728 -1.42 8.63 11.52
N LEU A 729 -2.30 8.54 12.52
CA LEU A 729 -2.00 8.18 13.90
C LEU A 729 -2.43 6.73 14.19
N MET A 730 -1.72 6.07 15.10
CA MET A 730 -1.94 4.68 15.49
C MET A 730 -1.49 4.44 16.93
N SER A 731 -0.24 4.76 17.22
CA SER A 731 0.40 4.60 18.53
C SER A 731 1.71 5.39 18.60
N ASP A 732 2.12 5.76 19.82
CA ASP A 732 3.40 6.42 20.13
C ASP A 732 4.60 5.88 19.31
N SER A 733 4.80 4.56 19.28
CA SER A 733 5.95 3.91 18.61
C SER A 733 5.97 4.11 17.08
N TYR A 734 4.77 4.17 16.47
CA TYR A 734 4.53 4.32 15.04
C TYR A 734 4.57 5.78 14.58
N GLU A 735 4.06 6.69 15.42
CA GLU A 735 3.92 8.12 15.13
C GLU A 735 5.22 8.93 15.28
N ARG A 736 6.13 8.50 16.16
CA ARG A 736 7.39 9.19 16.43
C ARG A 736 8.31 9.18 15.22
N ALA A 737 8.45 10.34 14.58
CA ALA A 737 9.29 10.55 13.40
C ALA A 737 10.41 11.58 13.64
N GLY A 738 11.53 11.43 12.94
CA GLY A 738 12.71 12.30 13.04
C GLY A 738 12.54 13.74 12.54
N THR A 739 11.40 14.07 11.92
CA THR A 739 11.12 15.33 11.22
C THR A 739 9.85 16.05 11.71
N LEU A 740 9.14 15.44 12.67
CA LEU A 740 7.93 15.97 13.31
C LEU A 740 8.31 16.72 14.58
N GLY A 741 8.13 18.03 14.58
CA GLY A 741 8.27 18.90 15.74
C GLY A 741 6.97 19.67 16.01
N PHE A 742 7.05 20.71 16.84
CA PHE A 742 5.89 21.53 17.20
C PHE A 742 6.29 22.88 17.81
N ARG A 743 5.26 23.71 17.99
CA ARG A 743 5.25 24.95 18.77
C ARG A 743 3.90 25.01 19.49
N CYS A 744 3.77 25.76 20.59
CA CYS A 744 2.49 25.94 21.28
C CYS A 744 1.79 27.26 20.92
N ALA A 745 0.53 27.38 21.35
CA ALA A 745 -0.31 28.57 21.30
C ALA A 745 -1.00 28.81 22.66
N GLY A 746 -1.49 30.03 22.87
CA GLY A 746 -2.14 30.47 24.11
C GLY A 746 -3.36 31.34 23.85
N ASP A 747 -4.40 31.11 24.65
CA ASP A 747 -5.69 31.80 24.58
C ASP A 747 -5.62 33.12 25.39
N VAL A 748 -6.31 34.16 24.94
CA VAL A 748 -6.25 35.51 25.55
C VAL A 748 -7.64 35.93 26.00
N ALA A 749 -7.75 36.82 27.00
CA ALA A 749 -9.03 37.36 27.44
C ALA A 749 -9.73 38.12 26.30
N ASN A 750 -11.03 37.87 26.07
CA ASN A 750 -11.78 38.28 24.86
C ASN A 750 -11.23 37.71 23.53
N GLY A 751 -10.35 36.70 23.61
CA GLY A 751 -9.85 35.86 22.52
C GLY A 751 -10.84 34.82 22.03
N GLU A 752 -12.10 34.86 22.48
CA GLU A 752 -13.16 33.99 21.95
C GLU A 752 -13.23 34.12 20.43
N THR A 753 -12.82 33.06 19.74
CA THR A 753 -13.26 32.83 18.39
C THR A 753 -14.78 32.65 18.44
N HIS A 754 -15.50 33.29 17.52
CA HIS A 754 -16.80 32.77 17.16
C HIS A 754 -16.57 31.46 16.39
N THR A 755 -16.33 30.38 17.14
CA THR A 755 -16.45 29.01 16.63
C THR A 755 -17.81 28.95 15.91
N PRO A 756 -17.84 28.60 14.62
CA PRO A 756 -19.07 28.63 13.85
C PRO A 756 -19.95 27.45 14.28
N GLN A 757 -20.64 27.59 15.41
CA GLN A 757 -21.80 26.77 15.73
C GLN A 757 -22.80 26.96 14.60
N VAL A 758 -22.89 25.95 13.72
CA VAL A 758 -23.83 25.93 12.60
C VAL A 758 -25.22 26.23 13.15
N SER A 759 -25.77 27.40 12.80
CA SER A 759 -26.91 27.88 13.56
C SER A 759 -28.11 26.96 13.33
N LYS A 760 -28.91 26.71 14.37
CA LYS A 760 -30.16 25.96 14.23
C LYS A 760 -31.13 26.60 13.22
N LYS A 761 -30.89 27.87 12.82
CA LYS A 761 -31.58 28.52 11.69
C LYS A 761 -31.07 28.05 10.33
N GLU A 762 -29.76 27.94 10.12
CA GLU A 762 -29.17 27.50 8.84
C GLU A 762 -29.45 26.02 8.56
N VAL A 763 -29.36 25.15 9.57
CA VAL A 763 -29.76 23.73 9.44
C VAL A 763 -31.23 23.63 9.01
N ASN A 764 -32.12 24.39 9.67
CA ASN A 764 -33.54 24.42 9.33
C ASN A 764 -33.83 25.12 7.98
N ALA A 765 -32.95 26.03 7.52
CA ALA A 765 -33.06 26.66 6.20
C ALA A 765 -32.68 25.67 5.08
N LYS A 766 -31.53 24.97 5.20
CA LYS A 766 -31.15 23.87 4.30
C LYS A 766 -32.21 22.76 4.29
N ALA A 767 -32.79 22.41 5.46
CA ALA A 767 -33.88 21.43 5.56
C ALA A 767 -35.17 21.90 4.87
N LYS A 768 -35.59 23.16 5.04
CA LYS A 768 -36.75 23.71 4.32
C LYS A 768 -36.54 23.77 2.81
N ALA A 769 -35.34 24.09 2.34
CA ALA A 769 -35.02 24.10 0.92
C ALA A 769 -35.10 22.70 0.28
N LYS A 770 -34.73 21.63 1.02
CA LYS A 770 -34.90 20.24 0.57
C LYS A 770 -36.31 19.67 0.75
N GLY A 771 -37.22 20.38 1.42
CA GLY A 771 -38.58 19.92 1.71
C GLY A 771 -39.59 20.00 0.55
N ALA A 772 -39.14 20.28 -0.68
CA ALA A 772 -39.99 20.64 -1.82
C ALA A 772 -40.04 19.58 -2.95
N GLN A 773 -39.68 18.33 -2.67
CA GLN A 773 -39.98 17.17 -3.54
C GLN A 773 -40.52 16.02 -2.68
N SER A 774 -41.75 15.58 -2.99
CA SER A 774 -42.50 14.63 -2.17
C SER A 774 -42.46 13.21 -2.75
N ALA A 775 -41.80 12.28 -2.04
CA ALA A 775 -41.97 10.85 -2.24
C ALA A 775 -43.05 10.30 -1.29
N PRO A 776 -44.11 9.63 -1.78
CA PRO A 776 -45.15 9.05 -0.93
C PRO A 776 -44.80 7.65 -0.42
N GLY A 777 -45.24 7.29 0.79
CA GLY A 777 -45.23 5.89 1.27
C GLY A 777 -44.34 5.57 2.49
N ALA A 778 -44.50 6.28 3.60
CA ALA A 778 -43.86 5.90 4.86
C ALA A 778 -44.68 4.84 5.62
N LEU A 779 -44.10 3.67 5.89
CA LEU A 779 -44.69 2.62 6.74
C LEU A 779 -44.53 2.93 8.25
N PRO A 780 -45.32 2.28 9.15
CA PRO A 780 -45.47 2.70 10.54
C PRO A 780 -44.22 2.62 11.43
N SER A 781 -44.25 3.37 12.53
CA SER A 781 -43.10 3.68 13.40
C SER A 781 -42.60 2.55 14.33
N SER A 782 -43.10 1.32 14.20
CA SER A 782 -42.81 0.22 15.14
C SER A 782 -41.44 -0.44 14.97
N ALA A 783 -40.76 -0.28 13.82
CA ALA A 783 -39.50 -0.98 13.54
C ALA A 783 -38.21 -0.25 13.99
N ARG A 784 -38.27 1.03 14.38
CA ARG A 784 -37.07 1.86 14.67
C ARG A 784 -36.53 1.72 16.11
N LYS A 785 -36.44 0.50 16.64
CA LYS A 785 -35.86 0.20 17.97
C LYS A 785 -34.99 -1.06 17.99
N ALA A 786 -34.01 -1.13 17.09
CA ALA A 786 -33.06 -2.25 17.01
C ALA A 786 -31.57 -1.86 16.91
N TRP A 787 -31.21 -0.57 16.92
CA TRP A 787 -29.82 -0.15 17.12
C TRP A 787 -29.72 1.23 17.79
N VAL A 788 -29.10 1.26 18.96
CA VAL A 788 -28.56 2.45 19.63
C VAL A 788 -27.30 1.97 20.35
N PRO A 789 -26.08 2.37 19.94
CA PRO A 789 -24.88 2.01 20.67
C PRO A 789 -24.94 2.63 22.07
N ALA A 790 -24.80 1.79 23.10
CA ALA A 790 -24.85 2.25 24.48
C ALA A 790 -23.63 3.13 24.81
N ALA A 791 -23.86 4.28 25.44
CA ALA A 791 -22.78 5.11 25.95
C ALA A 791 -21.89 4.29 26.91
N PRO A 792 -20.54 4.47 26.88
CA PRO A 792 -19.63 3.66 27.67
C PRO A 792 -19.92 3.81 29.16
N LYS A 793 -20.29 2.70 29.82
CA LYS A 793 -20.44 2.67 31.27
C LYS A 793 -19.08 2.82 31.92
N VAL A 794 -18.98 3.71 32.91
CA VAL A 794 -17.88 3.70 33.88
C VAL A 794 -17.87 2.32 34.56
N VAL A 795 -16.76 1.60 34.47
CA VAL A 795 -16.62 0.27 35.06
C VAL A 795 -16.39 0.42 36.56
N ASP A 796 -17.40 0.08 37.35
CA ASP A 796 -17.31 0.00 38.80
C ASP A 796 -16.29 -1.08 39.21
N ARG A 797 -15.40 -0.77 40.15
CA ARG A 797 -14.29 -1.66 40.55
C ARG A 797 -14.62 -2.35 41.86
N GLY A 798 -14.53 -3.68 41.85
CA GLY A 798 -14.65 -4.52 43.04
C GLY A 798 -13.62 -4.16 44.14
N PRO A 799 -13.87 -4.61 45.38
CA PRO A 799 -13.25 -4.06 46.59
C PRO A 799 -11.73 -4.24 46.66
N GLU A 800 -11.05 -3.23 47.23
CA GLU A 800 -9.59 -3.18 47.34
C GLU A 800 -8.99 -4.33 48.16
N PRO A 801 -7.87 -4.95 47.72
CA PRO A 801 -7.00 -5.71 48.62
C PRO A 801 -6.27 -4.74 49.57
N LYS A 802 -6.28 -5.08 50.87
CA LYS A 802 -5.77 -4.23 51.96
C LYS A 802 -4.33 -3.73 51.70
N GLN A 803 -4.11 -2.44 51.96
CA GLN A 803 -2.81 -1.78 51.80
C GLN A 803 -1.71 -2.46 52.64
N ALA A 804 -0.74 -3.09 51.99
CA ALA A 804 0.55 -3.39 52.60
C ALA A 804 1.35 -2.10 52.80
N SER A 805 2.14 -1.99 53.86
CA SER A 805 2.74 -0.71 54.24
C SER A 805 3.85 -0.26 53.28
N LEU A 806 4.05 1.05 53.17
CA LEU A 806 5.18 1.65 52.44
C LEU A 806 6.56 1.19 52.99
N ALA A 807 6.62 0.68 54.22
CA ALA A 807 7.84 0.07 54.77
C ALA A 807 8.10 -1.31 54.14
N GLU A 808 7.09 -2.18 54.07
CA GLU A 808 7.19 -3.51 53.46
C GLU A 808 7.45 -3.43 51.94
N GLY A 809 6.81 -2.47 51.25
CA GLY A 809 7.07 -2.17 49.85
C GLY A 809 8.54 -1.80 49.59
N ARG A 810 9.12 -0.92 50.42
CA ARG A 810 10.55 -0.55 50.33
C ARG A 810 11.47 -1.72 50.67
N ALA A 811 11.16 -2.52 51.69
CA ALA A 811 11.93 -3.72 52.04
C ALA A 811 11.88 -4.80 50.93
N ARG A 812 10.73 -4.96 50.24
CA ARG A 812 10.61 -5.83 49.06
C ARG A 812 11.46 -5.32 47.90
N TRP A 813 11.42 -4.01 47.60
CA TRP A 813 12.24 -3.39 46.56
C TRP A 813 13.75 -3.48 46.83
N GLN A 814 14.20 -3.27 48.07
CA GLN A 814 15.62 -3.41 48.43
C GLN A 814 16.13 -4.86 48.26
N ARG A 815 15.31 -5.86 48.60
CA ARG A 815 15.63 -7.28 48.34
C ARG A 815 15.72 -7.60 46.86
N ILE A 816 14.78 -7.10 46.04
CA ILE A 816 14.80 -7.25 44.58
C ILE A 816 16.07 -6.59 44.00
N ARG A 817 16.40 -5.35 44.41
CA ARG A 817 17.59 -4.64 43.95
C ARG A 817 18.89 -5.36 44.31
N LYS A 818 19.00 -5.93 45.53
CA LYS A 818 20.15 -6.77 45.90
C LYS A 818 20.26 -8.03 45.03
N ARG A 819 19.15 -8.70 44.72
CA ARG A 819 19.14 -9.90 43.87
C ARG A 819 19.58 -9.58 42.43
N LEU A 820 19.00 -8.54 41.82
CA LEU A 820 19.37 -8.07 40.48
C LEU A 820 20.82 -7.58 40.39
N GLN A 821 21.40 -7.09 41.49
CA GLN A 821 22.80 -6.72 41.54
C GLN A 821 23.72 -7.95 41.58
N GLY A 822 23.41 -8.96 42.42
CA GLY A 822 24.13 -10.24 42.41
C GLY A 822 24.03 -10.98 41.07
N GLU A 823 22.85 -11.00 40.43
CA GLU A 823 22.66 -11.54 39.08
C GLU A 823 23.51 -10.83 38.00
N LYS A 824 23.87 -9.55 38.24
CA LYS A 824 24.72 -8.75 37.34
C LYS A 824 26.21 -8.96 37.62
N GLU A 825 26.58 -9.17 38.88
CA GLU A 825 27.92 -9.51 39.33
C GLU A 825 28.30 -10.94 38.89
N GLU A 826 27.42 -11.93 39.03
CA GLU A 826 27.61 -13.31 38.51
C GLU A 826 27.76 -13.33 36.97
N ARG A 827 27.02 -12.47 36.25
CA ARG A 827 27.19 -12.30 34.80
C ARG A 827 28.56 -11.68 34.43
N ALA A 828 29.09 -10.78 35.25
CA ALA A 828 30.42 -10.21 35.03
C ALA A 828 31.52 -11.26 35.26
N GLU A 829 31.45 -12.02 36.36
CA GLU A 829 32.39 -13.12 36.64
C GLU A 829 32.36 -14.19 35.54
N ARG A 830 31.18 -14.56 35.01
CA ARG A 830 31.08 -15.47 33.86
C ARG A 830 31.75 -14.92 32.60
N ALA A 831 31.57 -13.65 32.29
CA ALA A 831 32.18 -13.01 31.12
C ALA A 831 33.72 -12.92 31.26
N GLU A 832 34.22 -12.62 32.46
CA GLU A 832 35.66 -12.59 32.76
C GLU A 832 36.27 -14.01 32.76
N ALA A 833 35.53 -15.02 33.22
CA ALA A 833 35.93 -16.42 33.11
C ALA A 833 35.99 -16.90 31.65
N GLU A 834 35.02 -16.53 30.80
CA GLU A 834 35.07 -16.80 29.35
C GLU A 834 36.23 -16.08 28.66
N ALA A 835 36.48 -14.81 28.99
CA ALA A 835 37.62 -14.06 28.46
C ALA A 835 38.94 -14.71 28.87
N THR A 836 39.05 -15.14 30.13
CA THR A 836 40.22 -15.86 30.66
C THR A 836 40.40 -17.24 30.01
N ALA A 837 39.31 -17.95 29.71
CA ALA A 837 39.35 -19.22 28.98
C ALA A 837 39.85 -19.01 27.54
N LYS A 838 39.31 -18.02 26.82
CA LYS A 838 39.76 -17.63 25.47
C LYS A 838 41.23 -17.18 25.47
N ALA A 839 41.67 -16.44 26.48
CA ALA A 839 43.07 -16.02 26.67
C ALA A 839 44.04 -17.15 27.12
N LYS A 840 43.52 -18.27 27.64
CA LYS A 840 44.29 -19.51 27.83
C LYS A 840 44.37 -20.33 26.54
N ALA A 841 43.27 -20.43 25.79
CA ALA A 841 43.24 -21.13 24.50
C ALA A 841 44.22 -20.52 23.48
N SER A 842 44.32 -19.18 23.41
CA SER A 842 45.27 -18.48 22.52
C SER A 842 46.74 -18.62 22.90
N LYS A 843 47.08 -19.23 24.05
CA LYS A 843 48.47 -19.44 24.50
C LYS A 843 49.05 -20.81 24.15
N PHE A 844 48.29 -21.70 23.50
CA PHE A 844 48.80 -22.98 22.99
C PHE A 844 48.80 -23.03 21.45
N SER A 845 49.84 -22.45 20.86
CA SER A 845 50.28 -22.74 19.48
C SER A 845 51.82 -22.83 19.48
N PRO A 846 52.42 -23.99 19.17
CA PRO A 846 53.86 -24.19 19.34
C PRO A 846 54.66 -23.59 18.19
N ARG A 847 55.64 -22.73 18.51
CA ARG A 847 56.65 -22.28 17.54
C ARG A 847 57.84 -23.24 17.48
N SER A 848 58.32 -23.46 16.26
CA SER A 848 59.70 -23.85 15.89
C SER A 848 60.37 -24.98 16.68
N ALA A 849 60.56 -26.14 16.04
CA ALA A 849 61.82 -26.44 15.34
C ALA A 849 61.99 -27.95 15.09
N SER A 850 62.42 -28.33 13.89
CA SER A 850 63.35 -29.46 13.74
C SER A 850 64.13 -29.32 12.45
N ALA A 851 65.47 -29.35 12.58
CA ALA A 851 66.36 -29.57 11.46
C ALA A 851 67.10 -30.89 11.71
N ARG A 852 66.99 -31.79 10.72
CA ARG A 852 67.82 -33.00 10.52
C ARG A 852 67.65 -34.20 11.47
N LEU A 853 67.34 -35.32 10.81
CA LEU A 853 67.95 -36.65 10.95
C LEU A 853 67.56 -37.61 12.10
N SER A 854 67.02 -38.76 11.64
CA SER A 854 67.41 -40.14 11.98
C SER A 854 66.78 -40.91 13.15
N ALA A 855 66.56 -42.20 12.86
CA ALA A 855 66.57 -43.39 13.73
C ALA A 855 65.45 -43.64 14.78
N ALA A 856 64.50 -44.51 14.38
CA ALA A 856 64.24 -45.85 14.95
C ALA A 856 63.73 -46.08 16.42
N ALA A 857 62.59 -46.80 16.47
CA ALA A 857 62.27 -47.96 17.33
C ALA A 857 61.85 -47.79 18.82
N GLY A 858 61.08 -48.78 19.31
CA GLY A 858 60.54 -48.90 20.69
C GLY A 858 59.13 -48.30 20.84
N SER A 859 58.03 -48.97 21.27
CA SER A 859 57.78 -50.14 22.14
C SER A 859 58.04 -49.86 23.64
N ALA A 860 57.20 -50.26 24.61
CA ALA A 860 55.79 -50.72 24.62
C ALA A 860 55.23 -50.63 26.08
N GLY A 861 53.91 -50.86 26.29
CA GLY A 861 53.38 -51.29 27.61
C GLY A 861 52.06 -50.66 28.09
N GLY A 862 51.13 -51.52 28.55
CA GLY A 862 50.03 -51.19 29.50
C GLY A 862 50.36 -51.78 30.89
N PRO A 863 49.41 -52.33 31.68
CA PRO A 863 47.94 -52.44 31.49
C PRO A 863 47.10 -52.14 32.78
N GLY A 864 45.80 -52.48 32.78
CA GLY A 864 44.90 -52.50 33.96
C GLY A 864 43.68 -51.57 33.78
N ALA A 865 42.40 -51.99 33.76
CA ALA A 865 41.58 -52.82 34.67
C ALA A 865 41.14 -52.07 35.96
N GLY A 866 39.84 -52.00 36.34
CA GLY A 866 38.60 -52.40 35.63
C GLY A 866 37.38 -52.53 36.58
N SER A 867 36.18 -52.74 36.03
CA SER A 867 34.90 -53.07 36.74
C SER A 867 34.30 -51.92 37.60
N GLN A 868 33.00 -51.83 37.99
CA GLN A 868 31.73 -52.57 37.80
C GLN A 868 30.59 -51.53 37.54
N GLY A 869 29.34 -51.84 37.18
CA GLY A 869 28.73 -53.12 36.76
C GLY A 869 27.23 -53.27 37.09
N GLY A 870 26.32 -52.88 36.18
CA GLY A 870 24.98 -53.46 36.05
C GLY A 870 23.77 -52.74 36.68
N LYS A 871 22.52 -53.16 36.41
CA LYS A 871 22.07 -54.22 35.47
C LYS A 871 20.53 -54.18 35.22
N VAL A 872 20.11 -54.37 33.96
CA VAL A 872 18.98 -55.22 33.48
C VAL A 872 17.53 -54.95 33.96
N ALA A 873 16.46 -55.03 33.15
CA ALA A 873 16.20 -54.98 31.69
C ALA A 873 14.64 -54.83 31.56
N ARG A 874 13.79 -55.46 30.70
CA ARG A 874 13.81 -56.39 29.53
C ARG A 874 12.36 -56.35 28.98
N SER A 875 11.99 -56.49 27.70
CA SER A 875 12.65 -56.48 26.37
C SER A 875 11.75 -55.60 25.44
N THR A 876 11.60 -55.67 24.11
CA THR A 876 11.97 -56.55 22.95
C THR A 876 11.82 -55.64 21.69
N SER A 877 12.23 -55.95 20.44
CA SER A 877 12.74 -57.16 19.77
C SER A 877 13.66 -56.80 18.58
N ASN A 878 13.99 -57.80 17.75
CA ASN A 878 14.70 -57.66 16.47
C ASN A 878 13.75 -57.14 15.36
N ARG A 879 14.16 -56.70 14.16
CA ARG A 879 15.37 -56.93 13.31
C ARG A 879 15.88 -55.58 12.74
N SER A 880 17.16 -55.25 12.59
CA SER A 880 18.40 -55.94 12.11
C SER A 880 18.68 -55.78 10.60
N SER A 881 19.75 -55.06 10.29
CA SER A 881 20.36 -54.79 8.96
C SER A 881 21.42 -55.84 8.56
N GLU A 882 21.79 -55.91 7.27
CA GLU A 882 23.08 -56.48 6.83
C GLU A 882 23.51 -55.95 5.44
N ALA A 883 24.78 -56.11 5.02
CA ALA A 883 25.33 -55.45 3.83
C ALA A 883 26.60 -56.10 3.21
N MET A 884 26.80 -55.86 1.89
CA MET A 884 28.08 -55.97 1.13
C MET A 884 28.66 -57.40 0.90
N PRO A 885 29.70 -57.65 0.03
CA PRO A 885 30.73 -56.71 -0.53
C PRO A 885 31.23 -56.91 -2.00
N GLN A 886 32.25 -56.10 -2.39
CA GLN A 886 33.26 -56.25 -3.51
C GLN A 886 32.87 -55.90 -4.97
N ALA A 887 33.77 -55.44 -5.90
CA ALA A 887 35.08 -54.73 -5.83
C ALA A 887 35.63 -54.28 -7.24
N ALA A 888 36.66 -53.40 -7.27
CA ALA A 888 37.66 -53.10 -8.36
C ALA A 888 37.26 -52.16 -9.57
N LYS A 889 38.14 -51.37 -10.24
CA LYS A 889 39.42 -50.62 -9.92
C LYS A 889 39.76 -49.53 -11.04
N PRO A 890 40.92 -48.78 -11.12
CA PRO A 890 40.89 -47.30 -11.32
C PRO A 890 41.88 -46.68 -12.38
N ILE A 891 42.28 -45.39 -12.20
CA ILE A 891 43.34 -44.52 -12.87
C ILE A 891 42.73 -43.41 -13.78
N GLY A 892 43.21 -42.15 -13.88
CA GLY A 892 44.42 -41.47 -13.35
C GLY A 892 44.30 -39.90 -13.30
N ALA A 893 45.42 -39.15 -13.25
CA ALA A 893 45.44 -37.70 -12.93
C ALA A 893 46.53 -36.83 -13.62
N TYR A 894 46.32 -35.50 -13.67
CA TYR A 894 47.26 -34.37 -14.01
C TYR A 894 46.80 -33.14 -13.17
N VAL A 895 47.59 -32.22 -12.59
CA VAL A 895 48.87 -31.54 -12.90
C VAL A 895 48.73 -30.39 -13.92
N GLY A 896 49.14 -29.16 -13.54
CA GLY A 896 49.22 -27.97 -14.39
C GLY A 896 50.58 -27.26 -14.26
N PRO A 897 50.75 -26.05 -14.82
CA PRO A 897 51.76 -25.11 -14.31
C PRO A 897 51.31 -23.64 -14.25
N GLU A 898 52.07 -22.84 -13.48
CA GLU A 898 52.03 -21.37 -13.49
C GLU A 898 52.78 -20.79 -14.70
N HIS A 899 52.57 -19.50 -15.03
CA HIS A 899 53.62 -18.52 -15.33
C HIS A 899 53.06 -17.09 -15.25
N ALA A 900 53.87 -16.11 -14.88
CA ALA A 900 53.48 -14.70 -14.76
C ALA A 900 54.49 -13.77 -15.44
N VAL A 901 54.00 -12.73 -16.12
CA VAL A 901 54.83 -11.63 -16.68
C VAL A 901 54.08 -10.31 -16.51
N SER A 902 54.76 -9.31 -15.95
CA SER A 902 54.33 -7.91 -15.85
C SER A 902 55.07 -7.05 -16.88
N VAL A 903 54.47 -5.94 -17.37
CA VAL A 903 55.21 -4.71 -17.73
C VAL A 903 54.27 -3.50 -17.83
N SER A 904 54.87 -2.30 -17.85
CA SER A 904 54.33 -0.96 -17.59
C SER A 904 53.26 -0.37 -18.51
N LEU A 905 52.51 0.59 -17.95
CA LEU A 905 51.88 1.69 -18.68
C LEU A 905 52.91 2.75 -19.07
N GLU A 906 52.85 3.26 -20.30
CA GLU A 906 53.33 4.59 -20.72
C GLU A 906 52.31 5.23 -21.65
N ALA A 907 52.34 6.57 -21.79
CA ALA A 907 51.28 7.34 -22.43
C ALA A 907 51.77 8.16 -23.64
N ALA A 908 50.99 8.12 -24.72
CA ALA A 908 51.14 9.01 -25.87
C ALA A 908 49.77 9.24 -26.56
N ALA A 909 49.62 10.40 -27.20
CA ALA A 909 48.51 10.83 -28.03
C ALA A 909 49.02 11.93 -29.00
N PRO A 910 48.23 12.44 -29.96
CA PRO A 910 47.01 11.92 -30.58
C PRO A 910 47.24 11.62 -32.10
N ASP A 911 46.20 11.31 -32.88
CA ASP A 911 45.82 12.14 -34.05
C ASP A 911 44.55 11.66 -34.80
N LEU A 912 44.08 12.49 -35.74
CA LEU A 912 42.86 12.31 -36.54
C LEU A 912 43.02 11.29 -37.70
N LEU A 913 41.93 10.63 -38.09
CA LEU A 913 41.26 10.91 -39.39
C LEU A 913 39.95 10.12 -39.61
N GLU A 914 39.18 10.56 -40.61
CA GLU A 914 37.91 10.00 -41.08
C GLU A 914 38.12 8.83 -42.08
N VAL A 915 37.09 7.98 -42.28
CA VAL A 915 36.37 7.79 -43.57
C VAL A 915 35.46 6.53 -43.54
N GLU A 916 34.42 6.60 -44.36
CA GLU A 916 33.18 5.80 -44.48
C GLU A 916 33.20 4.25 -44.49
N PHE A 917 32.02 3.70 -44.23
CA PHE A 917 31.60 2.32 -44.45
C PHE A 917 31.69 1.86 -45.93
N SER A 918 31.98 0.58 -46.16
CA SER A 918 31.19 -0.20 -47.15
C SER A 918 31.17 -1.73 -46.92
N LYS A 919 29.95 -2.30 -46.97
CA LYS A 919 29.55 -3.67 -47.38
C LYS A 919 30.28 -4.91 -46.80
N VAL A 920 29.51 -5.75 -46.09
CA VAL A 920 29.14 -7.14 -46.47
C VAL A 920 27.84 -7.52 -45.71
N LEU A 921 27.07 -8.51 -46.19
CA LEU A 921 25.77 -8.91 -45.62
C LEU A 921 25.84 -10.12 -44.67
N PHE A 922 24.94 -10.13 -43.68
CA PHE A 922 24.37 -11.29 -42.96
C PHE A 922 25.28 -12.45 -42.51
N ALA A 923 25.52 -12.53 -41.19
CA ALA A 923 25.01 -13.61 -40.35
C ALA A 923 25.09 -13.22 -38.86
N VAL A 924 23.99 -13.31 -38.12
CA VAL A 924 23.99 -13.16 -36.65
C VAL A 924 23.22 -14.32 -36.01
N GLN A 925 23.95 -15.33 -35.54
CA GLN A 925 23.53 -16.09 -34.37
C GLN A 925 24.12 -15.37 -33.15
N GLY A 926 23.26 -14.75 -32.34
CA GLY A 926 23.67 -13.90 -31.22
C GLY A 926 23.54 -14.61 -29.87
N THR A 927 24.61 -15.30 -29.44
CA THR A 927 24.77 -15.75 -28.05
C THR A 927 25.90 -14.97 -27.37
N SER A 928 25.54 -14.05 -26.48
CA SER A 928 26.44 -13.25 -25.64
C SER A 928 25.61 -12.77 -24.42
N TYR A 929 25.84 -13.19 -23.18
CA TYR A 929 27.07 -13.03 -22.38
C TYR A 929 27.65 -11.62 -22.47
N LEU A 930 27.41 -10.83 -21.42
CA LEU A 930 28.15 -9.61 -21.10
C LEU A 930 29.06 -9.87 -19.89
N PRO A 931 30.25 -9.23 -19.81
CA PRO A 931 31.21 -9.43 -18.74
C PRO A 931 30.83 -8.66 -17.45
N PRO A 932 31.41 -9.01 -16.29
CA PRO A 932 31.14 -8.32 -15.01
C PRO A 932 31.66 -6.88 -15.01
N ALA A 933 31.01 -6.04 -14.20
CA ALA A 933 31.42 -4.65 -13.98
C ALA A 933 32.77 -4.58 -13.23
N ILE A 934 33.57 -3.55 -13.54
CA ILE A 934 34.78 -3.19 -12.81
C ILE A 934 34.44 -2.04 -11.86
N GLU A 935 34.55 -2.28 -10.57
CA GLU A 935 34.46 -1.22 -9.55
C GLU A 935 35.69 -0.31 -9.61
N LEU A 936 35.51 0.99 -9.35
CA LEU A 936 36.60 1.94 -9.13
C LEU A 936 36.45 2.56 -7.73
N PRO A 937 37.55 2.68 -6.95
CA PRO A 937 37.49 3.12 -5.57
C PRO A 937 37.16 4.63 -5.43
N PRO A 938 36.53 5.04 -4.32
CA PRO A 938 36.05 6.42 -4.17
C PRO A 938 37.17 7.40 -3.79
N GLY A 939 37.35 8.42 -4.63
CA GLY A 939 38.03 9.68 -4.27
C GLY A 939 39.14 10.15 -5.21
N ASP A 940 38.81 11.08 -6.13
CA ASP A 940 39.30 12.46 -6.06
C ASP A 940 38.46 13.39 -6.99
N THR A 941 38.89 14.63 -7.16
CA THR A 941 38.03 15.80 -7.39
C THR A 941 37.93 16.21 -8.87
N ALA A 942 37.11 15.50 -9.66
CA ALA A 942 37.01 15.71 -11.11
C ALA A 942 35.61 16.03 -11.70
N ARG A 943 34.54 16.19 -10.89
CA ARG A 943 33.18 16.53 -11.39
C ARG A 943 32.94 18.04 -11.61
N ARG A 944 33.76 18.70 -12.44
CA ARG A 944 33.44 20.02 -13.05
C ARG A 944 34.04 20.15 -14.46
N LYS A 945 33.21 20.63 -15.41
CA LYS A 945 33.41 20.76 -16.87
C LYS A 945 33.06 19.53 -17.73
N PHE A 946 31.77 19.30 -17.95
CA PHE A 946 31.24 18.88 -19.27
C PHE A 946 29.75 19.22 -19.35
N PHE A 947 29.45 20.44 -19.81
CA PHE A 947 28.21 20.88 -20.49
C PHE A 947 28.27 22.41 -20.65
N ALA A 948 28.73 22.87 -21.81
CA ALA A 948 28.70 24.25 -22.27
C ALA A 948 28.91 24.29 -23.79
N VAL A 949 28.48 25.38 -24.45
CA VAL A 949 28.62 25.63 -25.91
C VAL A 949 27.64 24.88 -26.82
N ALA A 950 26.36 25.07 -26.56
CA ALA A 950 25.39 25.63 -27.53
C ALA A 950 24.25 26.25 -26.68
N GLU A 951 23.72 27.45 -26.95
CA GLU A 951 23.77 28.28 -28.15
C GLU A 951 24.35 29.69 -27.88
N ARG A 952 24.63 30.44 -28.97
CA ARG A 952 24.79 31.90 -28.94
C ARG A 952 24.21 32.50 -30.23
N VAL A 953 23.16 33.31 -30.10
CA VAL A 953 22.75 34.29 -31.12
C VAL A 953 22.73 35.67 -30.44
N VAL A 954 23.12 36.71 -31.18
CA VAL A 954 23.40 38.06 -30.64
C VAL A 954 22.15 38.94 -30.72
N PRO A 955 21.82 39.74 -29.68
CA PRO A 955 20.68 40.66 -29.71
C PRO A 955 20.99 41.98 -30.43
N LEU A 956 19.97 42.60 -31.03
CA LEU A 956 19.94 44.01 -31.45
C LEU A 956 18.55 44.63 -31.11
N PRO A 957 18.43 45.97 -31.00
CA PRO A 957 17.56 46.57 -29.98
C PRO A 957 16.31 47.34 -30.48
N ASP A 958 15.42 47.61 -29.53
CA ASP A 958 14.45 48.71 -29.37
C ASP A 958 13.88 49.47 -30.60
N GLY A 959 12.54 49.45 -30.72
CA GLY A 959 11.78 50.64 -31.15
C GLY A 959 10.54 50.43 -32.03
N ALA A 960 9.33 50.63 -31.46
CA ALA A 960 8.04 50.84 -32.14
C ALA A 960 7.50 49.67 -33.03
N SER A 961 6.19 49.52 -33.32
CA SER A 961 4.94 50.13 -32.80
C SER A 961 3.76 49.14 -33.03
N GLU A 962 2.52 49.56 -32.73
CA GLU A 962 1.28 48.79 -32.93
C GLU A 962 1.09 48.20 -34.34
N VAL A 963 0.30 47.11 -34.45
CA VAL A 963 -0.97 47.11 -35.22
C VAL A 963 -1.84 45.89 -34.86
N LYS A 964 -3.15 45.99 -35.12
CA LYS A 964 -4.21 45.03 -34.73
C LYS A 964 -4.26 43.81 -35.66
N GLY A 965 -4.72 42.67 -35.13
CA GLY A 965 -4.80 41.40 -35.86
C GLY A 965 -5.97 41.28 -36.84
N ALA A 966 -5.99 40.15 -37.56
CA ALA A 966 -7.10 39.73 -38.42
C ALA A 966 -7.22 38.19 -38.39
N SER A 967 -8.45 37.69 -38.44
CA SER A 967 -8.75 36.26 -38.58
C SER A 967 -8.61 35.79 -40.03
N LEU A 968 -8.05 34.61 -40.26
CA LEU A 968 -8.21 33.89 -41.53
C LEU A 968 -8.57 32.43 -41.29
N SER A 969 -9.57 31.96 -42.01
CA SER A 969 -10.06 30.58 -42.01
C SER A 969 -10.01 30.00 -43.42
N ARG A 970 -10.08 28.66 -43.51
CA ARG A 970 -10.31 27.77 -44.69
C ARG A 970 -9.15 26.88 -45.14
N SER A 971 -9.23 25.62 -44.68
CA SER A 971 -9.54 24.39 -45.45
C SER A 971 -8.81 24.05 -46.77
N LEU A 972 -8.72 22.73 -47.01
CA LEU A 972 -8.19 22.00 -48.20
C LEU A 972 -6.67 21.85 -48.16
N LEU A 973 -6.13 20.63 -48.09
CA LEU A 973 -6.14 19.68 -49.21
C LEU A 973 -6.24 18.21 -48.77
N ASP A 974 -7.09 17.44 -49.48
CA ASP A 974 -6.90 16.00 -49.64
C ASP A 974 -5.64 15.72 -50.46
N LEU A 975 -4.95 14.60 -50.19
CA LEU A 975 -4.25 13.83 -51.22
C LEU A 975 -4.05 12.38 -50.77
N SER A 976 -4.27 11.45 -51.70
CA SER A 976 -4.35 10.01 -51.45
C SER A 976 -2.99 9.29 -51.47
N LEU A 977 -2.93 8.15 -50.77
CA LEU A 977 -1.87 7.13 -50.89
C LEU A 977 -1.69 6.65 -52.35
N PRO A 978 -0.53 6.08 -52.69
CA PRO A 978 -0.46 4.61 -52.71
C PRO A 978 0.87 3.99 -52.21
N SER A 979 0.80 2.65 -52.03
CA SER A 979 1.86 1.66 -51.70
C SER A 979 2.61 1.82 -50.37
#